data_AF-A0A420PF63-F1
#
_entry.id   AF-A0A420PF63-F1
#
_cell.length_a   1.000
_cell.length_b   1.000
_cell.length_c   1.000
_cell.angle_alpha   90.00
_cell.angle_beta   90.00
_cell.angle_gamma   90.00
#
_symmetry.space_group_name_H-M   'P 1'
#
loop_
_entity.id
_entity.type
_entity.pdbx_description
1 polymer ?
#
loop_
_entity_poly.entity_id
_entity_poly.type
_entity_poly.pdbx_seq_one_letter_code
_entity_poly.pdbx_strand_id
1 'polypeptide(L)'
;MEVAGLVIGIVGLYSACQSCYDLYSKAKDSAKEASLAANELEIHKSILKSWASYWEFNPHLVRAEESEEERKIIGKKMEQYIERYPEKAIGIVRALKCIGDALSDRKKLLDIYGLEVNLDDVDIVEEIIPSEQRMLIWKQLKADVGRRTQSFRSRMAMSRKFAWALRDGEKFEKLIGELKKHNDSLYRLSPEGAFEILQLGLVLDYLPRQDDTTLFQWKQRLSSLREKSKDASGQGSGDPANTKDNSEIGVEREDMGQESVSVSPSQQGVQVLADLADIRVKAAENTQLKSLSREQESKMLSFRPDDLKMGPCGMAVWSVGRETVFIEQHSYKSDNYELSRQIRANIFKLGRLLQLSVCTKRLHMLQLLGMVEFLNTEAIGLVYRLPNSLGKHKMGFPIDDMNIRKPRAALVKREEDPEPNLGWRFDLARKLVQNVLFLHASGWLHKNIRLEELYFFPKSNTCLSREWDGMDFDRPFLLGYKYARPDDVQTPQQEPHDDKANFPRSSSHGGGTPELPTNSDSHKEPTSPVAHGPKKDGNEVSNSEESAVDENVQLPVDSSLDSGRNGREDDRYETRFQEYIRLDEKHHPSKRKEPKRLYCHAFDMYALGIALLEIGLWMPISHVLPSGRLYYEDEDPFETRRMLIRSASRNLPFLCGALYTRVTVMCLSVDPEDSGTGLEEQRALCTKVAIDLAQCQA
;
A
#
# COMPACT_ATOMS: atom_id res chain seq x y z
N MET A 1 13.43 -30.62 -15.54
CA MET A 1 13.69 -31.50 -14.37
C MET A 1 14.92 -31.09 -13.56
N GLU A 2 16.08 -30.79 -14.17
CA GLU A 2 17.28 -30.38 -13.40
C GLU A 2 17.18 -28.95 -12.82
N VAL A 3 16.64 -27.99 -13.57
CA VAL A 3 16.46 -26.60 -13.09
C VAL A 3 15.44 -26.54 -11.96
N ALA A 4 14.26 -27.17 -12.07
CA ALA A 4 13.34 -27.40 -10.94
C ALA A 4 14.06 -27.91 -9.68
N GLY A 5 14.92 -28.93 -9.82
CA GLY A 5 15.67 -29.49 -8.71
C GLY A 5 16.68 -28.53 -8.07
N LEU A 6 17.27 -27.63 -8.85
CA LEU A 6 18.11 -26.55 -8.34
C LEU A 6 17.28 -25.48 -7.63
N VAL A 7 16.16 -25.06 -8.22
CA VAL A 7 15.26 -24.04 -7.63
C VAL A 7 14.77 -24.50 -6.26
N ILE A 8 14.38 -25.77 -6.12
CA ILE A 8 14.06 -26.38 -4.83
C ILE A 8 15.24 -26.25 -3.84
N GLY A 9 16.47 -26.47 -4.30
CA GLY A 9 17.67 -26.23 -3.50
C GLY A 9 17.82 -24.77 -3.08
N ILE A 10 17.61 -23.82 -4.00
CA ILE A 10 17.69 -22.37 -3.73
C ILE A 10 16.66 -21.98 -2.66
N VAL A 11 15.43 -22.50 -2.76
CA VAL A 11 14.38 -22.32 -1.74
C VAL A 11 14.84 -22.88 -0.38
N GLY A 12 15.47 -24.06 -0.37
CA GLY A 12 16.05 -24.65 0.84
C GLY A 12 17.15 -23.79 1.46
N LEU A 13 18.04 -23.22 0.64
CA LEU A 13 19.12 -22.35 1.07
C LEU A 13 18.60 -21.02 1.62
N TYR A 14 17.60 -20.42 0.96
CA TYR A 14 16.87 -19.26 1.47
C TYR A 14 16.23 -19.56 2.83
N SER A 15 15.52 -20.69 2.95
CA SER A 15 14.89 -21.10 4.21
C SER A 15 15.92 -21.26 5.33
N ALA A 16 17.09 -21.82 5.05
CA ALA A 16 18.17 -21.89 6.03
C ALA A 16 18.71 -20.50 6.42
N CYS A 17 18.86 -19.57 5.49
CA CYS A 17 19.24 -18.19 5.79
C CYS A 17 18.18 -17.49 6.66
N GLN A 18 16.89 -17.69 6.36
CA GLN A 18 15.79 -17.16 7.15
C GLN A 18 15.84 -17.68 8.59
N SER A 19 16.07 -18.98 8.77
CA SER A 19 16.26 -19.57 10.11
C SER A 19 17.46 -18.97 10.84
N CYS A 20 18.55 -18.62 10.15
CA CYS A 20 19.69 -17.95 10.77
C CYS A 20 19.30 -16.56 11.31
N TYR A 21 18.51 -15.78 10.55
CA TYR A 21 18.01 -14.48 11.02
C TYR A 21 17.06 -14.60 12.23
N ASP A 22 16.19 -15.61 12.26
CA ASP A 22 15.20 -15.80 13.33
C ASP A 22 15.85 -15.94 14.72
N LEU A 23 17.10 -16.43 14.78
CA LEU A 23 17.87 -16.55 16.01
C LEU A 23 18.23 -15.18 16.63
N TYR A 24 18.40 -14.15 15.80
CA TYR A 24 18.76 -12.81 16.27
C TYR A 24 17.56 -11.94 16.67
N SER A 25 16.34 -12.49 16.63
CA SER A 25 15.10 -11.75 16.94
C SER A 25 15.01 -11.21 18.37
N LYS A 26 15.75 -11.79 19.33
CA LYS A 26 15.75 -11.34 20.74
C LYS A 26 17.15 -11.41 21.34
N ALA A 27 17.68 -10.27 21.78
CA ALA A 27 18.97 -10.16 22.46
C ALA A 27 18.87 -10.56 23.94
N LYS A 28 19.98 -11.04 24.50
CA LYS A 28 20.13 -11.43 25.91
C LYS A 28 20.10 -10.22 26.86
N ASP A 29 20.73 -9.13 26.42
CA ASP A 29 20.82 -7.88 27.18
C ASP A 29 19.86 -6.86 26.56
N SER A 30 18.94 -6.31 27.37
CA SER A 30 17.93 -5.31 26.94
C SER A 30 18.50 -3.89 26.74
N ALA A 31 19.81 -3.78 26.51
CA ALA A 31 20.46 -2.50 26.25
C ALA A 31 19.96 -1.94 24.91
N LYS A 32 19.67 -0.63 24.89
CA LYS A 32 19.13 0.10 23.72
C LYS A 32 19.91 -0.19 22.42
N GLU A 33 21.22 -0.33 22.49
CA GLU A 33 22.08 -0.60 21.32
C GLU A 33 21.88 -2.01 20.74
N ALA A 34 21.67 -3.02 21.58
CA ALA A 34 21.39 -4.38 21.13
C ALA A 34 20.01 -4.46 20.46
N SER A 35 19.02 -3.71 20.95
CA SER A 35 17.71 -3.59 20.30
C SER A 35 17.79 -2.91 18.93
N LEU A 36 18.59 -1.85 18.79
CA LEU A 36 18.83 -1.21 17.50
C LEU A 36 19.51 -2.14 16.50
N ALA A 37 20.52 -2.89 16.94
CA ALA A 37 21.19 -3.91 16.13
C ALA A 37 20.24 -5.03 15.69
N ALA A 38 19.35 -5.49 16.57
CA ALA A 38 18.31 -6.48 16.23
C ALA A 38 17.37 -5.97 15.13
N ASN A 39 16.96 -4.71 15.20
CA ASN A 39 16.10 -4.08 14.19
C ASN A 39 16.80 -3.99 12.83
N GLU A 40 18.09 -3.64 12.81
CA GLU A 40 18.87 -3.61 11.56
C GLU A 40 18.97 -5.00 10.91
N LEU A 41 19.16 -6.06 11.70
CA LEU A 41 19.12 -7.43 11.19
C LEU A 41 17.74 -7.82 10.66
N GLU A 42 16.66 -7.42 11.35
CA GLU A 42 15.29 -7.70 10.89
C GLU A 42 14.97 -6.95 9.58
N ILE A 43 15.51 -5.75 9.35
CA ILE A 43 15.40 -5.07 8.03
C ILE A 43 16.09 -5.91 6.94
N HIS A 44 17.30 -6.39 7.19
CA HIS A 44 18.03 -7.22 6.23
C HIS A 44 17.35 -8.56 5.96
N LYS A 45 16.69 -9.13 6.97
CA LYS A 45 15.81 -10.28 6.82
C LYS A 45 14.58 -9.96 5.99
N SER A 46 13.91 -8.83 6.22
CA SER A 46 12.76 -8.40 5.41
C SER A 46 13.14 -8.12 3.96
N ILE A 47 14.33 -7.58 3.69
CA ILE A 47 14.87 -7.45 2.33
C ILE A 47 14.98 -8.82 1.64
N LEU A 48 15.51 -9.81 2.35
CA LEU A 48 15.66 -11.17 1.84
C LEU A 48 14.29 -11.87 1.66
N LYS A 49 13.36 -11.68 2.60
CA LYS A 49 11.98 -12.17 2.50
C LYS A 49 11.28 -11.58 1.28
N SER A 50 11.40 -10.27 1.06
CA SER A 50 10.82 -9.60 -0.10
C SER A 50 11.36 -10.17 -1.42
N TRP A 51 12.66 -10.47 -1.48
CA TRP A 51 13.25 -11.17 -2.62
C TRP A 51 12.63 -12.55 -2.84
N ALA A 52 12.46 -13.34 -1.78
CA ALA A 52 11.81 -14.64 -1.87
C ALA A 52 10.33 -14.54 -2.28
N SER A 53 9.58 -13.56 -1.77
CA SER A 53 8.18 -13.31 -2.12
C SER A 53 8.01 -12.95 -3.59
N TYR A 54 8.92 -12.17 -4.18
CA TYR A 54 8.89 -11.87 -5.62
C TYR A 54 8.96 -13.15 -6.47
N TRP A 55 9.73 -14.15 -6.03
CA TRP A 55 9.86 -15.45 -6.68
C TRP A 55 8.77 -16.45 -6.27
N GLU A 56 7.78 -16.00 -5.50
CA GLU A 56 6.67 -16.82 -4.99
C GLU A 56 7.17 -18.02 -4.17
N PHE A 57 8.27 -17.82 -3.43
CA PHE A 57 8.74 -18.81 -2.48
C PHE A 57 7.80 -18.81 -1.29
N ASN A 58 7.03 -19.88 -1.14
CA ASN A 58 6.22 -20.07 0.05
C ASN A 58 6.97 -20.97 1.05
N PRO A 59 7.54 -20.42 2.13
CA PRO A 59 8.26 -21.23 3.11
C PRO A 59 7.36 -22.22 3.87
N HIS A 60 6.03 -22.04 3.88
CA HIS A 60 5.09 -22.95 4.51
C HIS A 60 4.85 -24.24 3.69
N LEU A 61 5.00 -24.18 2.36
CA LEU A 61 4.79 -25.32 1.44
C LEU A 61 6.01 -26.26 1.33
N VAL A 62 7.10 -26.01 2.06
CA VAL A 62 8.30 -26.86 2.06
C VAL A 62 8.18 -28.03 3.06
N ARG A 63 7.06 -28.12 3.79
CA ARG A 63 6.75 -29.25 4.68
C ARG A 63 6.19 -30.43 3.89
N ALA A 64 6.54 -31.64 4.31
CA ALA A 64 6.56 -32.84 3.48
C ALA A 64 5.19 -33.45 3.08
N GLU A 65 4.06 -32.82 3.39
CA GLU A 65 2.73 -33.49 3.37
C GLU A 65 1.75 -33.00 2.29
N GLU A 66 2.16 -32.15 1.34
CA GLU A 66 1.24 -31.54 0.36
C GLU A 66 1.37 -32.04 -1.10
N SER A 67 0.32 -31.78 -1.89
CA SER A 67 0.01 -32.30 -3.23
C SER A 67 1.14 -32.10 -4.25
N GLU A 68 1.33 -33.08 -5.15
CA GLU A 68 2.30 -33.03 -6.25
C GLU A 68 2.06 -31.84 -7.19
N GLU A 69 0.84 -31.30 -7.23
CA GLU A 69 0.45 -30.15 -8.05
C GLU A 69 0.92 -28.81 -7.45
N GLU A 70 0.97 -28.70 -6.13
CA GLU A 70 1.43 -27.49 -5.43
C GLU A 70 2.95 -27.35 -5.49
N ARG A 71 3.67 -28.47 -5.40
CA ARG A 71 5.13 -28.53 -5.62
C ARG A 71 5.53 -28.15 -7.05
N LYS A 72 4.66 -28.38 -8.05
CA LYS A 72 4.88 -27.97 -9.45
C LYS A 72 4.76 -26.45 -9.66
N ILE A 73 4.16 -25.72 -8.72
CA ILE A 73 3.96 -24.27 -8.82
C ILE A 73 5.11 -23.51 -8.15
N ILE A 74 5.65 -24.04 -7.05
CA ILE A 74 6.71 -23.39 -6.27
C ILE A 74 7.95 -23.16 -7.12
N GLY A 75 8.35 -21.89 -7.24
CA GLY A 75 9.57 -21.52 -7.95
C GLY A 75 9.49 -21.69 -9.46
N LYS A 76 8.32 -21.99 -10.05
CA LYS A 76 8.15 -22.10 -11.51
C LYS A 76 8.53 -20.81 -12.24
N LYS A 77 8.21 -19.66 -11.65
CA LYS A 77 8.64 -18.33 -12.13
C LYS A 77 10.17 -18.22 -12.19
N MET A 78 10.85 -18.71 -11.15
CA MET A 78 12.30 -18.71 -11.09
C MET A 78 12.94 -19.77 -11.99
N GLU A 79 12.30 -20.94 -12.15
CA GLU A 79 12.71 -21.97 -13.09
C GLU A 79 12.75 -21.41 -14.51
N GLN A 80 11.66 -20.79 -14.96
CA GLN A 80 11.59 -20.13 -16.27
C GLN A 80 12.66 -19.03 -16.44
N TYR A 81 12.92 -18.26 -15.38
CA TYR A 81 13.96 -17.23 -15.41
C TYR A 81 15.37 -17.83 -15.52
N ILE A 82 15.69 -18.85 -14.75
CA ILE A 82 17.00 -19.52 -14.78
C ILE A 82 17.20 -20.31 -16.07
N GLU A 83 16.15 -20.91 -16.63
CA GLU A 83 16.20 -21.54 -17.95
C GLU A 83 16.61 -20.55 -19.04
N ARG A 84 16.12 -19.30 -18.95
CA ARG A 84 16.46 -18.22 -19.88
C ARG A 84 17.81 -17.56 -19.59
N TYR A 85 18.22 -17.47 -18.33
CA TYR A 85 19.43 -16.79 -17.86
C TYR A 85 20.25 -17.66 -16.89
N PRO A 86 20.83 -18.77 -17.37
CA PRO A 86 21.44 -19.80 -16.51
C PRO A 86 22.64 -19.28 -15.70
N GLU A 87 23.36 -18.28 -16.19
CA GLU A 87 24.51 -17.65 -15.52
C GLU A 87 24.12 -16.93 -14.22
N LYS A 88 22.87 -16.48 -14.09
CA LYS A 88 22.37 -15.77 -12.90
C LYS A 88 22.28 -16.70 -11.69
N ALA A 89 21.99 -17.98 -11.90
CA ALA A 89 21.78 -18.94 -10.83
C ALA A 89 23.00 -19.11 -9.91
N ILE A 90 24.21 -19.11 -10.48
CA ILE A 90 25.46 -19.21 -9.72
C ILE A 90 25.62 -17.98 -8.80
N GLY A 91 25.31 -16.79 -9.31
CA GLY A 91 25.34 -15.55 -8.54
C GLY A 91 24.37 -15.59 -7.36
N ILE A 92 23.15 -16.08 -7.59
CA ILE A 92 22.11 -16.18 -6.57
C ILE A 92 22.53 -17.14 -5.45
N VAL A 93 23.00 -18.33 -5.81
CA VAL A 93 23.49 -19.34 -4.83
C VAL A 93 24.67 -18.81 -4.02
N ARG A 94 25.60 -18.08 -4.67
CA ARG A 94 26.75 -17.47 -3.97
C ARG A 94 26.31 -16.39 -2.99
N ALA A 95 25.39 -15.52 -3.39
CA ALA A 95 24.89 -14.46 -2.51
C ALA A 95 24.17 -15.04 -1.28
N LEU A 96 23.27 -16.02 -1.47
CA LEU A 96 22.60 -16.71 -0.36
C LEU A 96 23.58 -17.43 0.56
N LYS A 97 24.62 -18.09 0.00
CA LYS A 97 25.68 -18.67 0.83
C LYS A 97 26.35 -17.62 1.69
N CYS A 98 26.78 -16.51 1.10
CA CYS A 98 27.52 -15.51 1.86
C CYS A 98 26.66 -14.88 2.97
N ILE A 99 25.35 -14.71 2.75
CA ILE A 99 24.40 -14.29 3.78
C ILE A 99 24.37 -15.33 4.92
N GLY A 100 24.16 -16.60 4.59
CA GLY A 100 24.13 -17.65 5.62
C GLY A 100 25.44 -17.79 6.38
N ASP A 101 26.60 -17.70 5.71
CA ASP A 101 27.92 -17.75 6.36
C ASP A 101 28.14 -16.56 7.30
N ALA A 102 27.78 -15.34 6.89
CA ALA A 102 27.90 -14.15 7.74
C ALA A 102 27.07 -14.27 9.04
N LEU A 103 25.93 -14.97 8.99
CA LEU A 103 25.02 -15.15 10.13
C LEU A 103 25.29 -16.39 10.99
N SER A 104 26.15 -17.30 10.54
CA SER A 104 26.33 -18.63 11.18
C SER A 104 27.78 -19.02 11.49
N ASP A 105 28.77 -18.30 10.98
CA ASP A 105 30.16 -18.54 11.28
C ASP A 105 30.54 -17.95 12.65
N ARG A 106 30.60 -18.82 13.67
CA ARG A 106 30.89 -18.46 15.08
C ARG A 106 32.16 -17.63 15.24
N LYS A 107 33.23 -17.95 14.50
CA LYS A 107 34.51 -17.23 14.61
C LYS A 107 34.36 -15.81 14.08
N LYS A 108 33.73 -15.66 12.91
CA LYS A 108 33.48 -14.33 12.33
C LYS A 108 32.54 -13.49 13.18
N LEU A 109 31.47 -14.10 13.70
CA LEU A 109 30.49 -13.43 14.56
C LEU A 109 31.16 -12.74 15.74
N LEU A 110 32.03 -13.42 16.48
CA LEU A 110 32.71 -12.81 17.62
C LEU A 110 33.89 -11.92 17.19
N ASP A 111 34.82 -12.47 16.42
CA ASP A 111 36.13 -11.82 16.20
C ASP A 111 36.02 -10.60 15.27
N ILE A 112 35.19 -10.72 14.22
CA ILE A 112 35.07 -9.73 13.14
C ILE A 112 33.86 -8.83 13.37
N TYR A 113 32.73 -9.38 13.81
CA TYR A 113 31.46 -8.66 13.93
C TYR A 113 31.08 -8.29 15.37
N GLY A 114 31.80 -8.74 16.39
CA GLY A 114 31.55 -8.35 17.78
C GLY A 114 30.24 -8.88 18.39
N LEU A 115 29.72 -10.00 17.88
CA LEU A 115 28.52 -10.71 18.37
C LEU A 115 28.94 -11.95 19.16
N GLU A 116 28.54 -12.00 20.44
CA GLU A 116 28.71 -13.20 21.25
C GLU A 116 27.47 -14.08 21.14
N VAL A 117 27.66 -15.35 20.77
CA VAL A 117 26.59 -16.33 20.58
C VAL A 117 26.91 -17.60 21.37
N ASN A 118 25.97 -18.06 22.21
CA ASN A 118 26.12 -19.29 22.96
C ASN A 118 25.62 -20.50 22.12
N LEU A 119 26.55 -21.36 21.69
CA LEU A 119 26.30 -22.55 20.89
C LEU A 119 27.17 -23.68 21.44
N ASP A 120 26.57 -24.74 21.96
CA ASP A 120 27.26 -25.99 22.30
C ASP A 120 27.47 -26.84 21.01
N ASP A 121 28.63 -27.51 20.91
CA ASP A 121 29.32 -27.99 19.69
C ASP A 121 28.80 -29.29 19.02
N VAL A 122 29.00 -29.45 17.68
CA VAL A 122 29.32 -30.71 16.91
C VAL A 122 29.81 -30.42 15.46
N ASP A 123 30.75 -31.27 14.99
CA ASP A 123 31.52 -31.39 13.73
C ASP A 123 30.79 -31.43 12.35
N ILE A 124 31.56 -31.06 11.31
CA ILE A 124 31.18 -31.10 9.88
C ILE A 124 32.02 -32.19 9.16
N VAL A 125 31.37 -33.08 8.41
CA VAL A 125 32.03 -34.06 7.52
C VAL A 125 31.99 -33.55 6.08
N GLU A 126 33.16 -33.45 5.44
CA GLU A 126 33.33 -33.10 4.03
C GLU A 126 33.49 -34.36 3.15
N GLU A 127 32.83 -34.40 1.99
CA GLU A 127 33.13 -35.35 0.92
C GLU A 127 33.29 -34.64 -0.44
N ILE A 128 34.33 -35.04 -1.18
CA ILE A 128 34.84 -34.50 -2.45
C ILE A 128 34.61 -35.53 -3.56
N ILE A 129 33.97 -35.20 -4.69
CA ILE A 129 34.02 -36.02 -5.93
C ILE A 129 33.93 -35.14 -7.22
N PRO A 130 34.59 -35.49 -8.36
CA PRO A 130 34.84 -34.62 -9.53
C PRO A 130 33.89 -34.78 -10.77
N SER A 131 34.28 -34.16 -11.90
CA SER A 131 33.55 -33.52 -13.05
C SER A 131 33.20 -34.42 -14.28
N GLU A 132 32.18 -34.15 -15.16
CA GLU A 132 32.15 -33.30 -16.41
C GLU A 132 30.72 -32.97 -16.95
N GLN A 133 30.39 -31.94 -17.75
CA GLN A 133 30.81 -30.54 -17.96
C GLN A 133 29.64 -29.79 -18.70
N ARG A 134 28.46 -29.71 -18.08
CA ARG A 134 27.33 -28.75 -18.31
C ARG A 134 26.09 -29.26 -17.58
N MET A 135 25.74 -30.54 -17.75
CA MET A 135 24.87 -31.30 -16.83
C MET A 135 25.49 -31.36 -15.42
N LEU A 136 26.82 -31.45 -15.35
CA LEU A 136 27.58 -31.38 -14.10
C LEU A 136 27.43 -30.04 -13.38
N ILE A 137 27.37 -28.89 -14.06
CA ILE A 137 27.31 -27.60 -13.37
C ILE A 137 26.03 -27.52 -12.54
N TRP A 138 24.90 -27.96 -13.10
CA TRP A 138 23.65 -28.01 -12.36
C TRP A 138 23.63 -29.08 -11.28
N LYS A 139 24.17 -30.26 -11.56
CA LYS A 139 24.26 -31.34 -10.57
C LYS A 139 25.20 -30.99 -9.40
N GLN A 140 26.35 -30.36 -9.69
CA GLN A 140 27.30 -29.85 -8.71
C GLN A 140 26.73 -28.67 -7.94
N LEU A 141 26.09 -27.71 -8.63
CA LEU A 141 25.46 -26.57 -7.96
C LEU A 141 24.31 -27.05 -7.07
N LYS A 142 23.51 -28.02 -7.51
CA LYS A 142 22.47 -28.65 -6.69
C LYS A 142 23.04 -29.38 -5.48
N ALA A 143 24.09 -30.20 -5.67
CA ALA A 143 24.76 -30.90 -4.58
C ALA A 143 25.43 -29.91 -3.60
N ASP A 144 26.03 -28.84 -4.11
CA ASP A 144 26.63 -27.75 -3.35
C ASP A 144 25.58 -26.97 -2.55
N VAL A 145 24.44 -26.65 -3.16
CA VAL A 145 23.28 -26.04 -2.47
C VAL A 145 22.74 -26.96 -1.38
N GLY A 146 22.60 -28.26 -1.65
CA GLY A 146 22.20 -29.27 -0.66
C GLY A 146 23.17 -29.35 0.53
N ARG A 147 24.48 -29.49 0.25
CA ARG A 147 25.54 -29.49 1.28
C ARG A 147 25.54 -28.22 2.12
N ARG A 148 25.38 -27.05 1.49
CA ARG A 148 25.34 -25.76 2.19
C ARG A 148 24.10 -25.61 3.06
N THR A 149 22.94 -25.98 2.53
CA THR A 149 21.68 -25.97 3.28
C THR A 149 21.80 -26.86 4.52
N GLN A 150 22.36 -28.06 4.35
CA GLN A 150 22.61 -28.98 5.47
C GLN A 150 23.64 -28.42 6.45
N SER A 151 24.74 -27.82 5.97
CA SER A 151 25.75 -27.17 6.82
C SER A 151 25.18 -26.04 7.67
N PHE A 152 24.33 -25.17 7.10
CA PHE A 152 23.64 -24.12 7.88
C PHE A 152 22.71 -24.73 8.92
N ARG A 153 21.91 -25.73 8.53
CA ARG A 153 21.01 -26.43 9.46
C ARG A 153 21.79 -27.11 10.59
N SER A 154 22.90 -27.79 10.29
CA SER A 154 23.76 -28.44 11.29
C SER A 154 24.42 -27.43 12.24
N ARG A 155 24.95 -26.31 11.71
CA ARG A 155 25.47 -25.20 12.54
C ARG A 155 24.43 -24.64 13.51
N MET A 156 23.14 -24.77 13.17
CA MET A 156 22.03 -24.17 13.91
C MET A 156 21.17 -25.15 14.71
N ALA A 157 21.30 -26.47 14.48
CA ALA A 157 20.45 -27.52 15.06
C ALA A 157 20.60 -27.67 16.60
N MET A 158 21.61 -27.05 17.20
CA MET A 158 21.93 -27.19 18.63
C MET A 158 21.38 -26.08 19.54
N SER A 159 20.56 -25.16 19.03
CA SER A 159 20.12 -23.99 19.81
C SER A 159 18.63 -24.00 20.20
N ARG A 160 18.25 -24.78 21.21
CA ARG A 160 16.94 -24.62 21.90
C ARG A 160 16.92 -23.45 22.90
N LYS A 161 18.08 -22.83 23.17
CA LYS A 161 18.28 -21.69 24.09
C LYS A 161 19.25 -20.65 23.49
N PHE A 162 19.05 -20.27 22.22
CA PHE A 162 19.87 -19.24 21.59
C PHE A 162 19.70 -17.90 22.31
N ALA A 163 20.81 -17.33 22.79
CA ALA A 163 20.86 -15.99 23.37
C ALA A 163 22.14 -15.31 22.88
N TRP A 164 22.03 -14.08 22.38
CA TRP A 164 23.14 -13.32 21.82
C TRP A 164 23.30 -11.97 22.51
N ALA A 165 24.52 -11.43 22.50
CA ALA A 165 24.81 -10.09 23.02
C ALA A 165 25.70 -9.30 22.05
N LEU A 166 25.42 -7.99 21.94
CA LEU A 166 26.25 -7.06 21.18
C LEU A 166 27.42 -6.62 22.05
N ARG A 167 28.66 -6.94 21.64
CA ARG A 167 29.88 -6.54 22.36
C ARG A 167 30.54 -5.30 21.78
N ASP A 168 30.43 -5.11 20.47
CA ASP A 168 31.12 -4.04 19.75
C ASP A 168 30.26 -3.56 18.57
N GLY A 169 29.72 -2.34 18.70
CA GLY A 169 28.86 -1.73 17.68
C GLY A 169 29.57 -1.40 16.38
N GLU A 170 30.86 -1.03 16.40
CA GLU A 170 31.61 -0.70 15.18
C GLU A 170 31.95 -1.96 14.38
N LYS A 171 32.27 -3.05 15.07
CA LYS A 171 32.42 -4.37 14.42
C LYS A 171 31.11 -4.86 13.84
N PHE A 172 30.00 -4.63 14.54
CA PHE A 172 28.67 -5.04 14.07
C PHE A 172 28.27 -4.38 12.74
N GLU A 173 28.63 -3.11 12.53
CA GLU A 173 28.42 -2.42 11.25
C GLU A 173 29.09 -3.13 10.07
N LYS A 174 30.17 -3.90 10.30
CA LYS A 174 30.79 -4.73 9.26
C LYS A 174 29.89 -5.88 8.82
N LEU A 175 29.16 -6.51 9.75
CA LEU A 175 28.16 -7.54 9.42
C LEU A 175 27.04 -6.94 8.57
N ILE A 176 26.49 -5.80 8.98
CA ILE A 176 25.46 -5.08 8.23
C ILE A 176 25.96 -4.73 6.82
N GLY A 177 27.21 -4.26 6.69
CA GLY A 177 27.85 -4.01 5.40
C GLY A 177 27.94 -5.25 4.50
N GLU A 178 28.27 -6.42 5.04
CA GLU A 178 28.30 -7.68 4.28
C GLU A 178 26.90 -8.16 3.87
N LEU A 179 25.94 -8.16 4.79
CA LEU A 179 24.55 -8.54 4.51
C LEU A 179 23.94 -7.65 3.43
N LYS A 180 24.17 -6.34 3.53
CA LYS A 180 23.78 -5.36 2.50
C LYS A 180 24.37 -5.71 1.13
N LYS A 181 25.69 -5.92 1.06
CA LYS A 181 26.38 -6.25 -0.20
C LYS A 181 25.78 -7.49 -0.88
N HIS A 182 25.46 -8.52 -0.11
CA HIS A 182 24.91 -9.76 -0.64
C HIS A 182 23.42 -9.65 -0.99
N ASN A 183 22.62 -8.93 -0.21
CA ASN A 183 21.24 -8.59 -0.56
C ASN A 183 21.19 -7.74 -1.86
N ASP A 184 22.06 -6.74 -2.01
CA ASP A 184 22.17 -5.95 -3.24
C ASP A 184 22.55 -6.81 -4.45
N SER A 185 23.34 -7.87 -4.23
CA SER A 185 23.67 -8.83 -5.29
C SER A 185 22.44 -9.60 -5.74
N LEU A 186 21.57 -10.04 -4.82
CA LEU A 186 20.30 -10.69 -5.16
C LEU A 186 19.37 -9.76 -5.95
N TYR A 187 19.31 -8.47 -5.59
CA TYR A 187 18.52 -7.47 -6.32
C TYR A 187 19.00 -7.29 -7.75
N ARG A 188 20.33 -7.14 -7.96
CA ARG A 188 20.92 -6.96 -9.30
C ARG A 188 20.82 -8.22 -10.19
N LEU A 189 20.58 -9.37 -9.58
CA LEU A 189 20.42 -10.64 -10.30
C LEU A 189 18.95 -10.96 -10.61
N SER A 190 18.01 -10.13 -10.16
CA SER A 190 16.59 -10.24 -10.51
C SER A 190 16.29 -9.63 -11.89
N PRO A 191 15.11 -9.92 -12.49
CA PRO A 191 14.69 -9.35 -13.77
C PRO A 191 14.58 -7.83 -13.76
N GLU A 192 14.68 -7.21 -14.94
CA GLU A 192 14.37 -5.79 -15.14
C GLU A 192 12.92 -5.51 -14.70
N GLY A 193 12.72 -4.50 -13.85
CA GLY A 193 11.41 -4.17 -13.25
C GLY A 193 11.05 -4.94 -11.97
N ALA A 194 11.89 -5.87 -11.48
CA ALA A 194 11.68 -6.47 -10.16
C ALA A 194 11.92 -5.47 -9.01
N PHE A 195 12.66 -4.41 -9.28
CA PHE A 195 13.21 -3.51 -8.27
C PHE A 195 12.14 -2.84 -7.41
N GLU A 196 11.14 -2.22 -8.05
CA GLU A 196 10.04 -1.53 -7.38
C GLU A 196 9.24 -2.49 -6.48
N ILE A 197 9.03 -3.72 -6.95
CA ILE A 197 8.31 -4.77 -6.22
C ILE A 197 9.08 -5.18 -4.97
N LEU A 198 10.40 -5.30 -5.07
CA LEU A 198 11.27 -5.66 -3.95
C LEU A 198 11.32 -4.55 -2.89
N GLN A 199 11.35 -3.28 -3.30
CA GLN A 199 11.24 -2.17 -2.37
C GLN A 199 9.88 -2.15 -1.65
N LEU A 200 8.81 -2.37 -2.41
CA LEU A 200 7.46 -2.41 -1.87
C LEU A 200 7.27 -3.59 -0.92
N GLY A 201 7.78 -4.77 -1.25
CA GLY A 201 7.71 -5.95 -0.40
C GLY A 201 8.46 -5.79 0.93
N LEU A 202 9.61 -5.11 0.94
CA LEU A 202 10.30 -4.74 2.19
C LEU A 202 9.39 -3.91 3.10
N VAL A 203 8.81 -2.84 2.56
CA VAL A 203 7.94 -1.93 3.31
C VAL A 203 6.75 -2.67 3.89
N LEU A 204 6.07 -3.47 3.06
CA LEU A 204 4.86 -4.19 3.45
C LEU A 204 5.13 -5.34 4.44
N ASP A 205 6.33 -5.93 4.42
CA ASP A 205 6.72 -6.98 5.39
C ASP A 205 7.17 -6.39 6.73
N TYR A 206 7.99 -5.34 6.71
CA TYR A 206 8.64 -4.81 7.91
C TYR A 206 7.74 -3.84 8.68
N LEU A 207 7.21 -2.81 8.01
CA LEU A 207 6.58 -1.67 8.66
C LEU A 207 5.37 -2.09 9.52
N PRO A 208 4.43 -2.94 9.05
CA PRO A 208 3.25 -3.33 9.84
C PRO A 208 3.56 -4.08 11.14
N ARG A 209 4.73 -4.73 11.25
CA ARG A 209 5.13 -5.53 12.43
C ARG A 209 5.79 -4.72 13.55
N GLN A 210 6.15 -3.47 13.28
CA GLN A 210 6.85 -2.63 14.26
C GLN A 210 5.87 -1.80 15.09
N ASP A 211 6.19 -1.60 16.36
CA ASP A 211 5.54 -0.61 17.21
C ASP A 211 6.13 0.80 16.99
N ASP A 212 5.39 1.82 17.41
CA ASP A 212 5.76 3.22 17.16
C ASP A 212 7.06 3.64 17.90
N THR A 213 7.38 3.02 19.04
CA THR A 213 8.60 3.31 19.80
C THR A 213 9.83 2.81 19.03
N THR A 214 9.74 1.59 18.51
CA THR A 214 10.80 0.98 17.69
C THR A 214 11.07 1.79 16.43
N LEU A 215 10.01 2.25 15.74
CA LEU A 215 10.13 3.10 14.55
C LEU A 215 10.79 4.45 14.87
N PHE A 216 10.44 5.06 16.01
CA PHE A 216 11.05 6.32 16.45
C PHE A 216 12.54 6.18 16.75
N GLN A 217 12.94 5.12 17.46
CA GLN A 217 14.35 4.84 17.77
C GLN A 217 15.17 4.61 16.50
N TRP A 218 14.63 3.83 15.57
CA TRP A 218 15.27 3.56 14.28
C TRP A 218 15.42 4.84 13.44
N LYS A 219 14.42 5.72 13.43
CA LYS A 219 14.51 7.03 12.75
C LYS A 219 15.67 7.88 13.28
N GLN A 220 15.83 7.97 14.61
CA GLN A 220 16.95 8.70 15.22
C GLN A 220 18.30 8.16 14.74
N ARG A 221 18.43 6.83 14.66
CA ARG A 221 19.65 6.16 14.17
C ARG A 221 19.93 6.50 12.71
N LEU A 222 18.93 6.41 11.82
CA LEU A 222 19.09 6.76 10.41
C LEU A 222 19.54 8.20 10.17
N SER A 223 18.96 9.15 10.91
CA SER A 223 19.37 10.56 10.84
C SER A 223 20.85 10.71 11.23
N SER A 224 21.26 10.06 12.33
CA SER A 224 22.66 10.10 12.79
C SER A 224 23.64 9.47 11.79
N LEU A 225 23.25 8.38 11.11
CA LEU A 225 24.07 7.74 10.08
C LEU A 225 24.19 8.61 8.83
N ARG A 226 23.12 9.33 8.46
CA ARG A 226 23.14 10.27 7.33
C ARG A 226 24.05 11.46 7.61
N GLU A 227 24.03 12.00 8.82
CA GLU A 227 24.91 13.10 9.24
C GLU A 227 26.39 12.67 9.17
N LYS A 228 26.74 11.52 9.75
CA LYS A 228 28.09 10.95 9.66
C LYS A 228 28.58 10.75 8.22
N SER A 229 27.69 10.36 7.31
CA SER A 229 28.03 10.17 5.89
C SER A 229 28.34 11.48 5.15
N LYS A 230 27.71 12.59 5.56
CA LYS A 230 27.96 13.94 4.99
C LYS A 230 29.28 14.53 5.50
N ASP A 231 29.61 14.27 6.76
CA ASP A 231 30.87 14.73 7.37
C ASP A 231 32.09 14.00 6.75
N ALA A 232 31.94 12.72 6.43
CA ALA A 232 32.97 11.94 5.75
C ALA A 232 33.23 12.39 4.29
N SER A 233 32.22 12.96 3.61
CA SER A 233 32.38 13.52 2.26
C SER A 233 32.87 14.97 2.24
N GLY A 234 32.88 15.66 3.40
CA GLY A 234 33.31 17.05 3.54
C GLY A 234 34.80 17.24 3.85
N GLN A 235 35.54 16.15 4.08
CA GLN A 235 36.98 16.17 4.39
C GLN A 235 37.80 15.67 3.18
N GLY A 236 37.80 16.46 2.11
CA GLY A 236 38.67 16.28 0.95
C GLY A 236 39.45 17.57 0.65
N SER A 237 40.67 17.66 1.19
CA SER A 237 41.79 18.55 0.80
C SER A 237 41.49 20.01 0.44
N GLY A 238 41.64 20.91 1.41
CA GLY A 238 41.96 22.32 1.13
C GLY A 238 43.47 22.55 1.28
N ASP A 239 44.18 22.68 0.15
CA ASP A 239 45.49 23.34 0.11
C ASP A 239 45.28 24.82 -0.31
N PRO A 240 45.87 25.81 0.39
CA PRO A 240 45.68 27.21 0.07
C PRO A 240 46.80 27.70 -0.84
N ALA A 241 46.52 27.92 -2.13
CA ALA A 241 47.44 28.61 -3.04
C ALA A 241 46.70 29.53 -4.02
N ASN A 242 46.51 30.79 -3.58
CA ASN A 242 46.72 32.04 -4.30
C ASN A 242 46.59 32.06 -5.84
N THR A 243 45.52 32.66 -6.39
CA THR A 243 45.64 33.64 -7.50
C THR A 243 44.42 34.58 -7.53
N LYS A 244 44.70 35.87 -7.80
CA LYS A 244 43.79 37.02 -7.81
C LYS A 244 42.97 37.16 -9.11
N ASP A 245 41.87 37.89 -8.98
CA ASP A 245 41.16 38.76 -9.95
C ASP A 245 40.61 38.16 -11.25
N ASN A 246 39.26 38.11 -11.37
CA ASN A 246 38.52 39.11 -12.15
C ASN A 246 36.99 39.00 -12.00
N SER A 247 36.37 40.17 -12.14
CA SER A 247 34.96 40.55 -11.95
C SER A 247 33.97 40.11 -13.04
N GLU A 248 32.72 39.94 -12.61
CA GLU A 248 31.43 40.16 -13.33
C GLU A 248 31.09 39.34 -14.59
N ILE A 249 30.06 38.49 -14.47
CA ILE A 249 28.76 38.53 -15.20
C ILE A 249 27.94 37.32 -14.71
N GLY A 250 26.81 37.60 -14.03
CA GLY A 250 25.90 36.58 -13.50
C GLY A 250 25.03 35.97 -14.58
N VAL A 251 25.45 34.83 -15.12
CA VAL A 251 24.59 33.89 -15.84
C VAL A 251 24.37 32.71 -14.90
N GLU A 252 23.12 32.50 -14.48
CA GLU A 252 22.70 31.29 -13.76
C GLU A 252 22.96 30.08 -14.67
N ARG A 253 24.09 29.39 -14.43
CA ARG A 253 24.38 28.11 -15.05
C ARG A 253 23.55 27.05 -14.34
N GLU A 254 22.72 26.38 -15.14
CA GLU A 254 22.06 25.14 -14.81
C GLU A 254 23.10 24.13 -14.28
N ASP A 255 22.82 23.60 -13.09
CA ASP A 255 23.60 22.58 -12.39
C ASP A 255 23.45 21.23 -13.11
N MET A 256 24.20 21.09 -14.21
CA MET A 256 24.42 19.82 -14.90
C MET A 256 25.65 19.15 -14.30
N GLY A 257 25.43 18.09 -13.52
CA GLY A 257 26.45 17.09 -13.22
C GLY A 257 26.93 17.04 -11.77
N GLN A 258 26.02 16.89 -10.80
CA GLN A 258 26.39 16.09 -9.63
C GLN A 258 26.49 14.63 -10.07
N GLU A 259 27.70 14.06 -10.05
CA GLU A 259 27.90 12.61 -10.08
C GLU A 259 27.06 11.99 -8.96
N SER A 260 25.88 11.49 -9.34
CA SER A 260 24.99 10.81 -8.41
C SER A 260 25.72 9.59 -7.85
N VAL A 261 26.09 9.64 -6.57
CA VAL A 261 26.52 8.45 -5.82
C VAL A 261 25.39 7.43 -5.97
N SER A 262 25.62 6.39 -6.78
CA SER A 262 24.59 5.41 -7.09
C SER A 262 24.19 4.66 -5.81
N VAL A 263 23.10 5.09 -5.18
CA VAL A 263 22.59 4.50 -3.93
C VAL A 263 22.23 3.04 -4.20
N SER A 264 22.70 2.12 -3.36
CA SER A 264 22.53 0.70 -3.62
C SER A 264 21.06 0.26 -3.57
N PRO A 265 20.67 -0.81 -4.27
CA PRO A 265 19.27 -1.25 -4.37
C PRO A 265 18.54 -1.42 -3.03
N SER A 266 19.18 -2.10 -2.06
CA SER A 266 18.64 -2.27 -0.71
C SER A 266 18.55 -0.95 0.05
N GLN A 267 19.51 -0.03 -0.12
CA GLN A 267 19.45 1.29 0.51
C GLN A 267 18.29 2.13 0.02
N GLN A 268 17.93 2.02 -1.26
CA GLN A 268 16.76 2.73 -1.77
C GLN A 268 15.48 2.20 -1.12
N GLY A 269 15.35 0.87 -0.95
CA GLY A 269 14.25 0.26 -0.18
C GLY A 269 14.21 0.73 1.28
N VAL A 270 15.37 0.77 1.95
CA VAL A 270 15.50 1.32 3.32
C VAL A 270 15.09 2.79 3.37
N GLN A 271 15.39 3.57 2.32
CA GLN A 271 14.93 4.96 2.24
C GLN A 271 13.42 5.06 2.08
N VAL A 272 12.78 4.18 1.30
CA VAL A 272 11.31 4.13 1.20
C VAL A 272 10.71 3.75 2.57
N LEU A 273 11.30 2.80 3.26
CA LEU A 273 10.87 2.42 4.61
C LEU A 273 10.98 3.60 5.60
N ALA A 274 12.09 4.35 5.56
CA ALA A 274 12.30 5.53 6.40
C ALA A 274 11.26 6.61 6.11
N ASP A 275 11.04 6.85 4.83
CA ASP A 275 10.06 7.78 4.32
C ASP A 275 8.64 7.44 4.84
N LEU A 276 8.22 6.18 4.82
CA LEU A 276 6.88 5.78 5.27
C LEU A 276 6.76 5.66 6.80
N ALA A 277 7.85 5.37 7.49
CA ALA A 277 7.91 5.44 8.95
C ALA A 277 7.64 6.88 9.45
N ASP A 278 8.10 7.90 8.74
CA ASP A 278 7.81 9.31 9.07
C ASP A 278 6.31 9.61 9.03
N ILE A 279 5.61 9.10 8.02
CA ILE A 279 4.16 9.25 7.89
C ILE A 279 3.46 8.54 9.05
N ARG A 280 3.87 7.29 9.35
CA ARG A 280 3.25 6.50 10.42
C ARG A 280 3.46 7.07 11.81
N VAL A 281 4.66 7.53 12.14
CA VAL A 281 4.93 8.17 13.44
C VAL A 281 4.09 9.44 13.59
N LYS A 282 3.98 10.26 12.54
CA LYS A 282 3.12 11.44 12.55
C LYS A 282 1.63 11.08 12.65
N ALA A 283 1.22 9.95 12.05
CA ALA A 283 -0.12 9.40 12.18
C ALA A 283 -0.46 9.08 13.64
N ALA A 284 0.41 8.32 14.31
CA ALA A 284 0.24 7.91 15.69
C ALA A 284 0.16 9.12 16.64
N GLU A 285 1.04 10.12 16.42
CA GLU A 285 0.95 11.40 17.14
C GLU A 285 -0.44 12.07 16.96
N ASN A 286 -1.00 12.05 15.74
CA ASN A 286 -2.31 12.64 15.46
C ASN A 286 -3.46 11.86 16.09
N THR A 287 -3.39 10.53 16.16
CA THR A 287 -4.41 9.67 16.76
C THR A 287 -4.49 9.89 18.28
N GLN A 288 -3.35 10.09 18.95
CA GLN A 288 -3.30 10.36 20.40
C GLN A 288 -3.86 11.75 20.76
N LEU A 289 -3.87 12.70 19.83
CA LEU A 289 -4.38 14.04 20.05
C LEU A 289 -5.90 14.06 19.92
N LYS A 290 -6.60 14.64 20.91
CA LYS A 290 -8.03 14.97 20.75
C LYS A 290 -8.21 16.05 19.69
N SER A 291 -7.49 17.16 19.82
CA SER A 291 -7.43 18.27 18.87
C SER A 291 -6.03 18.88 18.85
N LEU A 292 -5.72 19.67 17.82
CA LEU A 292 -4.51 20.49 17.80
C LEU A 292 -4.69 21.75 18.66
N SER A 293 -3.58 22.36 19.09
CA SER A 293 -3.66 23.63 19.81
C SER A 293 -4.01 24.77 18.85
N ARG A 294 -4.62 25.85 19.35
CA ARG A 294 -4.95 27.03 18.53
C ARG A 294 -3.72 27.63 17.84
N GLU A 295 -2.56 27.59 18.49
CA GLU A 295 -1.31 28.08 17.91
C GLU A 295 -0.86 27.19 16.74
N GLN A 296 -1.00 25.87 16.87
CA GLN A 296 -0.71 24.93 15.78
C GLN A 296 -1.67 25.14 14.60
N GLU A 297 -2.98 25.21 14.85
CA GLU A 297 -3.97 25.47 13.79
C GLU A 297 -3.68 26.80 13.08
N SER A 298 -3.39 27.87 13.84
CA SER A 298 -3.06 29.18 13.28
C SER A 298 -1.79 29.17 12.43
N LYS A 299 -0.77 28.38 12.79
CA LYS A 299 0.45 28.22 11.97
C LYS A 299 0.16 27.49 10.66
N MET A 300 -0.82 26.59 10.67
CA MET A 300 -1.19 25.80 9.49
C MET A 300 -2.13 26.55 8.54
N LEU A 301 -2.95 27.46 9.07
CA LEU A 301 -3.76 28.41 8.30
C LEU A 301 -2.88 29.53 7.71
N SER A 302 -1.94 29.15 6.85
CA SER A 302 -0.97 30.06 6.24
C SER A 302 -1.55 30.91 5.10
N PHE A 303 -2.80 30.65 4.69
CA PHE A 303 -3.49 31.37 3.62
C PHE A 303 -4.70 32.12 4.16
N ARG A 304 -4.95 33.32 3.63
CA ARG A 304 -6.17 34.09 3.87
C ARG A 304 -7.12 33.93 2.69
N PRO A 305 -8.45 33.83 2.93
CA PRO A 305 -9.43 33.78 1.85
C PRO A 305 -9.28 34.95 0.85
N ASP A 306 -8.99 36.15 1.33
CA ASP A 306 -8.85 37.36 0.50
C ASP A 306 -7.64 37.32 -0.46
N ASP A 307 -6.62 36.51 -0.14
CA ASP A 307 -5.43 36.34 -0.98
C ASP A 307 -5.66 35.33 -2.13
N LEU A 308 -6.82 34.67 -2.16
CA LEU A 308 -7.15 33.59 -3.08
C LEU A 308 -8.30 34.01 -4.00
N LYS A 309 -7.98 34.29 -5.26
CA LYS A 309 -9.00 34.47 -6.30
C LYS A 309 -9.43 33.10 -6.81
N MET A 310 -10.56 32.62 -6.31
CA MET A 310 -11.13 31.32 -6.68
C MET A 310 -11.49 31.26 -8.18
N GLY A 311 -11.32 30.08 -8.76
CA GLY A 311 -11.64 29.76 -10.14
C GLY A 311 -12.31 28.38 -10.27
N PRO A 312 -12.47 27.89 -11.51
CA PRO A 312 -13.16 26.63 -11.75
C PRO A 312 -12.33 25.42 -11.29
N CYS A 313 -13.00 24.31 -11.00
CA CYS A 313 -12.37 23.00 -10.74
C CYS A 313 -11.29 23.05 -9.63
N GLY A 314 -11.53 23.80 -8.56
CA GLY A 314 -10.59 23.94 -7.45
C GLY A 314 -9.36 24.82 -7.75
N MET A 315 -9.24 25.39 -8.94
CA MET A 315 -8.14 26.31 -9.26
C MET A 315 -8.32 27.64 -8.52
N ALA A 316 -7.22 28.26 -8.10
CA ALA A 316 -7.23 29.62 -7.58
C ALA A 316 -5.92 30.35 -7.92
N VAL A 317 -5.98 31.68 -8.03
CA VAL A 317 -4.76 32.50 -8.08
C VAL A 317 -4.42 32.95 -6.67
N TRP A 318 -3.23 32.58 -6.20
CA TRP A 318 -2.69 33.10 -4.95
C TRP A 318 -1.90 34.38 -5.20
N SER A 319 -2.49 35.52 -4.85
CA SER A 319 -1.97 36.85 -5.19
C SER A 319 -0.62 37.14 -4.53
N VAL A 320 -0.47 36.81 -3.25
CA VAL A 320 0.75 37.04 -2.46
C VAL A 320 1.91 36.18 -2.96
N GLY A 321 1.66 34.90 -3.24
CA GLY A 321 2.68 33.98 -3.76
C GLY A 321 2.93 34.10 -5.27
N ARG A 322 2.10 34.87 -5.99
CA ARG A 322 2.18 35.07 -7.44
C ARG A 322 2.18 33.76 -8.23
N GLU A 323 1.40 32.78 -7.79
CA GLU A 323 1.23 31.49 -8.45
C GLU A 323 -0.23 31.04 -8.48
N THR A 324 -0.61 30.30 -9.52
CA THR A 324 -1.86 29.53 -9.56
C THR A 324 -1.69 28.27 -8.70
N VAL A 325 -2.69 27.98 -7.88
CA VAL A 325 -2.75 26.85 -6.95
C VAL A 325 -3.99 26.00 -7.19
N PHE A 326 -3.98 24.78 -6.67
CA PHE A 326 -5.16 23.90 -6.64
C PHE A 326 -5.65 23.77 -5.20
N ILE A 327 -6.96 23.85 -4.97
CA ILE A 327 -7.58 23.83 -3.64
C ILE A 327 -8.59 22.69 -3.59
N GLU A 328 -8.34 21.71 -2.72
CA GLU A 328 -9.35 20.72 -2.33
C GLU A 328 -10.12 21.30 -1.14
N GLN A 329 -11.44 21.46 -1.26
CA GLN A 329 -12.28 22.00 -0.20
C GLN A 329 -12.95 20.89 0.60
N HIS A 330 -12.86 20.99 1.93
CA HIS A 330 -13.36 20.03 2.89
C HIS A 330 -14.40 20.71 3.76
N SER A 331 -15.68 20.45 3.47
CA SER A 331 -16.76 20.89 4.35
C SER A 331 -16.69 20.16 5.68
N TYR A 332 -16.79 20.91 6.77
CA TYR A 332 -17.02 20.38 8.11
C TYR A 332 -18.43 20.67 8.60
N LYS A 333 -19.31 21.17 7.72
CA LYS A 333 -20.71 21.43 8.04
C LYS A 333 -21.46 20.14 8.35
N SER A 334 -22.10 20.11 9.50
CA SER A 334 -23.02 19.06 9.94
C SER A 334 -24.15 19.67 10.76
N ASP A 335 -25.31 19.01 10.76
CA ASP A 335 -26.45 19.38 11.61
C ASP A 335 -26.12 19.27 13.11
N ASN A 336 -25.09 18.50 13.45
CA ASN A 336 -24.58 18.36 14.82
C ASN A 336 -23.29 19.17 15.00
N TYR A 337 -23.34 20.18 15.87
CA TYR A 337 -22.22 21.07 16.15
C TYR A 337 -20.96 20.36 16.69
N GLU A 338 -21.12 19.35 17.56
CA GLU A 338 -19.97 18.59 18.08
C GLU A 338 -19.33 17.75 16.96
N LEU A 339 -20.16 17.21 16.07
CA LEU A 339 -19.68 16.51 14.89
C LEU A 339 -18.94 17.46 13.94
N SER A 340 -19.46 18.66 13.69
CA SER A 340 -18.77 19.70 12.90
C SER A 340 -17.40 20.02 13.48
N ARG A 341 -17.30 20.19 14.80
CA ARG A 341 -16.02 20.42 15.50
C ARG A 341 -15.06 19.24 15.30
N GLN A 342 -15.54 18.01 15.41
CA GLN A 342 -14.73 16.81 15.24
C GLN A 342 -14.23 16.65 13.80
N ILE A 343 -15.09 16.89 12.80
CA ILE A 343 -14.71 16.85 11.37
C ILE A 343 -13.63 17.91 11.11
N ARG A 344 -13.84 19.14 11.59
CA ARG A 344 -12.85 20.22 11.49
C ARG A 344 -11.51 19.80 12.09
N ALA A 345 -11.50 19.25 13.31
CA ALA A 345 -10.28 18.77 13.96
C ALA A 345 -9.58 17.66 13.16
N ASN A 346 -10.34 16.75 12.55
CA ASN A 346 -9.81 15.68 11.70
C ASN A 346 -9.17 16.25 10.42
N ILE A 347 -9.78 17.28 9.80
CA ILE A 347 -9.18 17.94 8.62
C ILE A 347 -7.84 18.58 8.98
N PHE A 348 -7.69 19.20 10.15
CA PHE A 348 -6.39 19.73 10.58
C PHE A 348 -5.35 18.63 10.83
N LYS A 349 -5.75 17.50 11.45
CA LYS A 349 -4.85 16.34 11.62
C LYS A 349 -4.39 15.80 10.27
N LEU A 350 -5.31 15.68 9.31
CA LEU A 350 -5.01 15.30 7.94
C LEU A 350 -4.03 16.29 7.30
N GLY A 351 -4.31 17.59 7.34
CA GLY A 351 -3.43 18.63 6.79
C GLY A 351 -2.02 18.56 7.40
N ARG A 352 -1.90 18.27 8.70
CA ARG A 352 -0.61 18.12 9.41
C ARG A 352 0.20 16.93 8.91
N LEU A 353 -0.48 15.84 8.54
CA LEU A 353 0.15 14.69 7.92
C LEU A 353 0.58 14.99 6.48
N LEU A 354 -0.34 15.55 5.69
CA LEU A 354 -0.13 15.80 4.26
C LEU A 354 0.94 16.87 3.99
N GLN A 355 1.24 17.74 4.96
CA GLN A 355 2.34 18.70 4.91
C GLN A 355 3.73 18.06 4.98
N LEU A 356 3.85 16.78 5.39
CA LEU A 356 5.14 16.10 5.36
C LEU A 356 5.62 15.98 3.90
N SER A 357 6.83 16.45 3.63
CA SER A 357 7.44 16.43 2.28
C SER A 357 7.50 15.02 1.67
N VAL A 358 7.55 14.00 2.52
CA VAL A 358 7.54 12.60 2.11
C VAL A 358 6.21 12.15 1.49
N CYS A 359 5.08 12.74 1.90
CA CYS A 359 3.77 12.44 1.33
C CYS A 359 3.76 12.80 -0.17
N THR A 360 4.22 14.00 -0.54
CA THR A 360 4.40 14.39 -1.96
C THR A 360 5.36 13.47 -2.71
N LYS A 361 6.42 13.00 -2.05
CA LYS A 361 7.44 12.13 -2.67
C LYS A 361 6.93 10.71 -2.94
N ARG A 362 6.07 10.16 -2.09
CA ARG A 362 5.70 8.73 -2.11
C ARG A 362 4.23 8.46 -2.46
N LEU A 363 3.32 9.36 -2.12
CA LEU A 363 1.87 9.14 -2.26
C LEU A 363 1.29 9.82 -3.50
N HIS A 364 2.04 9.92 -4.61
CA HIS A 364 1.62 10.53 -5.89
C HIS A 364 0.61 11.69 -5.71
N MET A 365 0.94 12.66 -4.86
CA MET A 365 0.06 13.75 -4.47
C MET A 365 0.77 15.08 -4.68
N LEU A 366 -0.01 16.15 -4.80
CA LEU A 366 0.55 17.49 -4.93
C LEU A 366 1.22 17.95 -3.63
N GLN A 367 2.15 18.90 -3.74
CA GLN A 367 2.77 19.52 -2.57
C GLN A 367 1.73 20.40 -1.86
N LEU A 368 1.37 20.04 -0.63
CA LEU A 368 0.51 20.86 0.23
C LEU A 368 1.32 22.07 0.75
N LEU A 369 0.93 23.27 0.36
CA LEU A 369 1.56 24.52 0.81
C LEU A 369 1.06 24.96 2.18
N GLY A 370 -0.21 24.69 2.47
CA GLY A 370 -0.87 25.14 3.68
C GLY A 370 -2.38 25.00 3.58
N MET A 371 -3.08 25.65 4.50
CA MET A 371 -4.53 25.61 4.55
C MET A 371 -5.14 27.00 4.61
N VAL A 372 -6.40 27.08 4.19
CA VAL A 372 -7.27 28.25 4.31
C VAL A 372 -8.59 27.81 4.92
N GLU A 373 -9.18 28.62 5.78
CA GLU A 373 -10.51 28.36 6.34
C GLU A 373 -11.54 29.34 5.76
N PHE A 374 -12.60 28.79 5.18
CA PHE A 374 -13.73 29.51 4.59
C PHE A 374 -14.92 29.44 5.56
N LEU A 375 -15.02 30.43 6.46
CA LEU A 375 -16.05 30.45 7.50
C LEU A 375 -17.48 30.50 6.95
N ASN A 376 -17.70 31.19 5.83
CA ASN A 376 -19.02 31.34 5.22
C ASN A 376 -19.60 30.00 4.71
N THR A 377 -18.72 29.07 4.32
CA THR A 377 -19.10 27.75 3.79
C THR A 377 -18.79 26.64 4.78
N GLU A 378 -18.30 26.96 5.98
CA GLU A 378 -17.86 26.01 6.99
C GLU A 378 -16.94 24.94 6.39
N ALA A 379 -15.91 25.39 5.69
CA ALA A 379 -14.99 24.51 4.96
C ALA A 379 -13.52 24.90 5.17
N ILE A 380 -12.63 23.92 5.07
CA ILE A 380 -11.18 24.12 5.02
C ILE A 380 -10.68 23.75 3.64
N GLY A 381 -9.94 24.65 3.00
CA GLY A 381 -9.22 24.41 1.75
C GLY A 381 -7.81 23.91 2.03
N LEU A 382 -7.45 22.74 1.50
CA LEU A 382 -6.07 22.29 1.38
C LEU A 382 -5.46 22.89 0.12
N VAL A 383 -4.47 23.77 0.28
CA VAL A 383 -3.89 24.55 -0.83
C VAL A 383 -2.63 23.86 -1.37
N TYR A 384 -2.72 23.34 -2.57
CA TYR A 384 -1.66 22.58 -3.24
C TYR A 384 -0.96 23.40 -4.32
N ARG A 385 0.36 23.21 -4.44
CA ARG A 385 1.16 23.71 -5.56
C ARG A 385 0.95 22.85 -6.80
N LEU A 386 0.75 23.50 -7.94
CA LEU A 386 0.71 22.83 -9.24
C LEU A 386 2.08 22.25 -9.63
N PRO A 387 2.12 21.08 -10.30
CA PRO A 387 3.38 20.39 -10.58
C PRO A 387 4.25 21.16 -11.57
N ASN A 388 5.57 20.91 -11.56
CA ASN A 388 6.52 21.39 -12.56
C ASN A 388 6.50 22.93 -12.80
N SER A 389 6.22 23.75 -11.79
CA SER A 389 6.02 25.21 -11.94
C SER A 389 4.86 25.61 -12.86
N LEU A 390 3.89 24.72 -13.09
CA LEU A 390 2.68 25.02 -13.86
C LEU A 390 1.85 26.14 -13.23
N GLY A 391 2.04 26.47 -11.96
CA GLY A 391 1.39 27.63 -11.33
C GLY A 391 2.05 28.97 -11.64
N LYS A 392 3.28 28.98 -12.16
CA LYS A 392 4.03 30.23 -12.38
C LYS A 392 3.66 30.91 -13.69
N HIS A 393 3.91 32.21 -13.75
CA HIS A 393 3.80 32.99 -14.98
C HIS A 393 4.68 32.39 -16.08
N LYS A 394 4.15 32.29 -17.30
CA LYS A 394 4.90 31.89 -18.49
C LYS A 394 4.62 32.86 -19.61
N MET A 395 5.57 33.01 -20.54
CA MET A 395 5.35 33.83 -21.72
C MET A 395 4.11 33.33 -22.48
N GLY A 396 3.17 34.23 -22.76
CA GLY A 396 1.89 33.90 -23.39
C GLY A 396 0.83 33.27 -22.48
N PHE A 397 1.18 32.90 -21.24
CA PHE A 397 0.26 32.30 -20.27
C PHE A 397 0.41 32.98 -18.89
N PRO A 398 -0.39 34.03 -18.63
CA PRO A 398 -0.49 34.68 -17.32
C PRO A 398 -0.96 33.74 -16.20
N ILE A 399 -0.68 34.06 -14.93
CA ILE A 399 -1.05 33.21 -13.77
C ILE A 399 -2.56 33.07 -13.57
N ASP A 400 -3.35 33.99 -14.11
CA ASP A 400 -4.80 34.01 -14.04
C ASP A 400 -5.48 33.20 -15.15
N ASP A 401 -4.72 32.69 -16.13
CA ASP A 401 -5.21 31.67 -17.07
C ASP A 401 -5.32 30.30 -16.38
N MET A 402 -6.34 30.17 -15.54
CA MET A 402 -6.62 28.94 -14.79
C MET A 402 -7.18 27.83 -15.71
N ASN A 403 -7.82 28.22 -16.81
CA ASN A 403 -8.45 27.25 -17.70
C ASN A 403 -7.42 26.38 -18.41
N ILE A 404 -6.32 26.96 -18.91
CA ILE A 404 -5.26 26.18 -19.55
C ILE A 404 -4.47 25.31 -18.55
N ARG A 405 -4.48 25.66 -17.25
CA ARG A 405 -3.71 25.00 -16.18
C ARG A 405 -4.49 23.91 -15.42
N LYS A 406 -5.81 23.87 -15.55
CA LYS A 406 -6.67 22.98 -14.74
C LYS A 406 -6.39 21.50 -15.02
N PRO A 407 -6.51 20.64 -14.00
CA PRO A 407 -6.33 19.21 -14.19
C PRO A 407 -7.45 18.58 -15.01
N ARG A 408 -7.18 17.36 -15.47
CA ARG A 408 -8.13 16.45 -16.12
C ARG A 408 -8.21 15.17 -15.30
N ALA A 409 -9.41 14.76 -14.91
CA ALA A 409 -9.64 13.47 -14.27
C ALA A 409 -9.48 12.32 -15.28
N ALA A 410 -9.07 11.14 -14.81
CA ALA A 410 -8.53 10.08 -15.66
C ALA A 410 -9.48 9.58 -16.76
N LEU A 411 -10.78 9.42 -16.45
CA LEU A 411 -11.77 8.88 -17.40
C LEU A 411 -12.54 9.96 -18.18
N VAL A 412 -12.23 11.24 -18.01
CA VAL A 412 -12.86 12.30 -18.82
C VAL A 412 -12.30 12.19 -20.22
N LYS A 413 -13.09 11.74 -21.20
CA LYS A 413 -12.72 11.58 -22.61
C LYS A 413 -13.35 12.68 -23.47
N ARG A 414 -12.56 13.32 -24.35
CA ARG A 414 -13.01 14.16 -25.46
C ARG A 414 -13.05 13.33 -26.74
N GLU A 415 -13.79 13.82 -27.72
CA GLU A 415 -14.03 13.12 -28.98
C GLU A 415 -12.72 12.83 -29.74
N GLU A 416 -11.76 13.76 -29.68
CA GLU A 416 -10.48 13.69 -30.38
C GLU A 416 -9.40 12.90 -29.60
N ASP A 417 -9.68 12.47 -28.37
CA ASP A 417 -8.66 11.81 -27.57
C ASP A 417 -8.40 10.37 -28.04
N PRO A 418 -7.12 9.99 -28.21
CA PRO A 418 -6.79 8.62 -28.55
C PRO A 418 -7.15 7.68 -27.41
N GLU A 419 -7.40 6.42 -27.76
CA GLU A 419 -7.50 5.37 -26.77
C GLU A 419 -6.09 5.01 -26.26
N PRO A 420 -5.81 5.11 -24.94
CA PRO A 420 -4.49 4.81 -24.42
C PRO A 420 -4.15 3.33 -24.59
N ASN A 421 -2.90 3.09 -24.97
CA ASN A 421 -2.36 1.75 -25.16
C ASN A 421 -2.33 0.96 -23.85
N LEU A 422 -2.30 -0.36 -23.97
CA LEU A 422 -2.38 -1.28 -22.84
C LEU A 422 -1.22 -1.13 -21.85
N GLY A 423 0.00 -0.89 -22.35
CA GLY A 423 1.18 -0.68 -21.51
C GLY A 423 1.03 0.51 -20.57
N TRP A 424 0.53 1.63 -21.10
CA TRP A 424 0.24 2.82 -20.32
C TRP A 424 -0.86 2.56 -19.27
N ARG A 425 -1.92 1.82 -19.62
CA ARG A 425 -2.96 1.44 -18.64
C ARG A 425 -2.38 0.62 -17.49
N PHE A 426 -1.47 -0.33 -17.78
CA PHE A 426 -0.77 -1.09 -16.76
C PHE A 426 0.12 -0.21 -15.89
N ASP A 427 0.82 0.77 -16.47
CA ASP A 427 1.62 1.74 -15.70
C ASP A 427 0.76 2.61 -14.78
N LEU A 428 -0.40 3.07 -15.26
CA LEU A 428 -1.34 3.83 -14.43
C LEU A 428 -1.85 2.99 -13.26
N ALA A 429 -2.25 1.76 -13.54
CA ALA A 429 -2.71 0.81 -12.53
C ALA A 429 -1.62 0.54 -11.48
N ARG A 430 -0.37 0.31 -11.90
CA ARG A 430 0.78 0.10 -11.00
C ARG A 430 0.99 1.29 -10.07
N LYS A 431 0.99 2.52 -10.59
CA LYS A 431 1.16 3.75 -9.81
C LYS A 431 0.03 3.94 -8.80
N LEU A 432 -1.22 3.64 -9.20
CA LEU A 432 -2.38 3.72 -8.31
C LEU A 432 -2.28 2.69 -7.17
N VAL A 433 -1.97 1.44 -7.49
CA VAL A 433 -1.77 0.38 -6.49
C VAL A 433 -0.64 0.75 -5.54
N GLN A 434 0.50 1.23 -6.06
CA GLN A 434 1.63 1.65 -5.23
C GLN A 434 1.26 2.78 -4.26
N ASN A 435 0.47 3.77 -4.71
CA ASN A 435 -0.05 4.84 -3.85
C ASN A 435 -0.83 4.29 -2.65
N VAL A 436 -1.85 3.48 -2.94
CA VAL A 436 -2.76 2.92 -1.92
C VAL A 436 -1.99 2.05 -0.94
N LEU A 437 -1.05 1.25 -1.44
CA LEU A 437 -0.23 0.37 -0.61
C LEU A 437 0.72 1.13 0.31
N PHE A 438 1.36 2.19 -0.18
CA PHE A 438 2.20 3.03 0.65
C PHE A 438 1.39 3.77 1.73
N LEU A 439 0.18 4.23 1.40
CA LEU A 439 -0.72 4.80 2.39
C LEU A 439 -1.12 3.77 3.45
N HIS A 440 -1.52 2.57 3.03
CA HIS A 440 -1.88 1.47 3.94
C HIS A 440 -0.71 1.05 4.83
N ALA A 441 0.50 0.93 4.26
CA ALA A 441 1.71 0.59 5.02
C ALA A 441 2.04 1.63 6.10
N SER A 442 1.71 2.90 5.84
CA SER A 442 1.86 3.99 6.81
C SER A 442 0.78 3.99 7.91
N GLY A 443 -0.17 3.05 7.87
CA GLY A 443 -1.27 2.97 8.83
C GLY A 443 -2.40 3.97 8.54
N TRP A 444 -2.63 4.32 7.27
CA TRP A 444 -3.71 5.20 6.83
C TRP A 444 -4.63 4.52 5.82
N LEU A 445 -5.89 4.92 5.83
CA LEU A 445 -6.94 4.53 4.90
C LEU A 445 -7.31 5.75 4.05
N HIS A 446 -7.55 5.56 2.75
CA HIS A 446 -7.88 6.64 1.82
C HIS A 446 -9.38 6.96 1.80
N LYS A 447 -10.22 5.91 1.77
CA LYS A 447 -11.70 5.95 1.76
C LYS A 447 -12.38 6.60 0.55
N ASN A 448 -11.62 7.04 -0.45
CA ASN A 448 -12.13 7.77 -1.61
C ASN A 448 -11.34 7.44 -2.88
N ILE A 449 -10.85 6.20 -3.00
CA ILE A 449 -10.07 5.75 -4.16
C ILE A 449 -11.00 5.70 -5.37
N ARG A 450 -10.83 6.64 -6.29
CA ARG A 450 -11.71 6.86 -7.45
C ARG A 450 -10.93 7.48 -8.60
N LEU A 451 -11.24 7.10 -9.84
CA LEU A 451 -10.59 7.69 -11.02
C LEU A 451 -11.07 9.13 -11.30
N GLU A 452 -12.18 9.55 -10.71
CA GLU A 452 -12.62 10.95 -10.67
C GLU A 452 -11.70 11.83 -9.82
N GLU A 453 -10.98 11.24 -8.85
CA GLU A 453 -10.03 11.92 -7.97
C GLU A 453 -8.57 11.72 -8.42
N LEU A 454 -8.38 11.03 -9.56
CA LEU A 454 -7.08 10.79 -10.18
C LEU A 454 -6.86 11.78 -11.33
N TYR A 455 -5.94 12.71 -11.13
CA TYR A 455 -5.76 13.87 -11.99
C TYR A 455 -4.45 13.84 -12.79
N PHE A 456 -4.52 14.34 -14.02
CA PHE A 456 -3.39 14.66 -14.87
C PHE A 456 -3.34 16.16 -15.13
N PHE A 457 -2.14 16.74 -15.09
CA PHE A 457 -1.94 18.17 -15.34
C PHE A 457 -1.31 18.41 -16.71
N PRO A 458 -1.54 19.58 -17.31
CA PRO A 458 -0.80 20.03 -18.50
C PRO A 458 0.72 19.94 -18.30
N LYS A 459 1.44 19.55 -19.36
CA LYS A 459 2.89 19.61 -19.41
C LYS A 459 3.34 21.04 -19.22
N SER A 460 4.44 21.20 -18.48
CA SER A 460 5.00 22.51 -18.17
C SER A 460 6.04 22.99 -19.20
N ASN A 461 6.05 22.44 -20.43
CA ASN A 461 6.95 22.87 -21.51
C ASN A 461 6.55 24.24 -22.10
N THR A 462 7.24 24.67 -23.17
CA THR A 462 7.18 26.04 -23.73
C THR A 462 5.80 26.50 -24.20
N CYS A 463 4.86 25.58 -24.45
CA CYS A 463 3.47 25.90 -24.78
C CYS A 463 2.51 25.05 -23.94
N LEU A 464 1.59 25.69 -23.21
CA LEU A 464 0.54 24.98 -22.47
C LEU A 464 -0.59 24.59 -23.43
N SER A 465 -0.99 23.33 -23.42
CA SER A 465 -2.15 22.83 -24.17
C SER A 465 -2.97 21.89 -23.31
N ARG A 466 -4.27 21.83 -23.59
CA ARG A 466 -5.21 20.89 -22.97
C ARG A 466 -5.56 19.71 -23.87
N GLU A 467 -5.00 19.66 -25.06
CA GLU A 467 -5.10 18.49 -25.95
C GLU A 467 -4.30 17.33 -25.37
N TRP A 468 -4.57 16.11 -25.85
CA TRP A 468 -3.94 14.89 -25.35
C TRP A 468 -2.41 15.00 -25.22
N ASP A 469 -1.74 15.45 -26.29
CA ASP A 469 -0.27 15.55 -26.32
C ASP A 469 0.28 16.64 -25.37
N GLY A 470 -0.56 17.61 -25.01
CA GLY A 470 -0.27 18.67 -24.06
C GLY A 470 -0.38 18.25 -22.60
N MET A 471 -0.97 17.10 -22.29
CA MET A 471 -1.15 16.59 -20.92
C MET A 471 0.00 15.69 -20.47
N ASP A 472 0.36 15.75 -19.19
CA ASP A 472 1.37 14.89 -18.56
C ASP A 472 0.72 13.62 -18.00
N PHE A 473 0.45 12.66 -18.89
CA PHE A 473 -0.15 11.37 -18.55
C PHE A 473 0.82 10.42 -17.81
N ASP A 474 2.10 10.73 -17.76
CA ASP A 474 3.10 9.92 -17.06
C ASP A 474 3.10 10.18 -15.55
N ARG A 475 2.52 11.31 -15.11
CA ARG A 475 2.50 11.73 -13.70
C ARG A 475 1.06 11.90 -13.21
N PRO A 476 0.39 10.81 -12.81
CA PRO A 476 -0.90 10.89 -12.16
C PRO A 476 -0.78 11.46 -10.74
N PHE A 477 -1.80 12.20 -10.32
CA PHE A 477 -1.94 12.70 -8.95
C PHE A 477 -3.27 12.21 -8.36
N LEU A 478 -3.20 11.37 -7.33
CA LEU A 478 -4.38 10.97 -6.57
C LEU A 478 -4.65 12.05 -5.52
N LEU A 479 -5.85 12.63 -5.54
CA LEU A 479 -6.34 13.60 -4.56
C LEU A 479 -7.59 13.03 -3.88
N GLY A 480 -8.41 13.87 -3.25
CA GLY A 480 -9.63 13.41 -2.60
C GLY A 480 -9.36 12.75 -1.25
N TYR A 481 -8.29 13.18 -0.56
CA TYR A 481 -7.92 12.72 0.79
C TYR A 481 -8.91 13.18 1.86
N LYS A 482 -10.00 13.86 1.50
CA LYS A 482 -11.02 14.39 2.41
C LYS A 482 -11.58 13.47 3.47
N TYR A 483 -11.59 12.17 3.20
CA TYR A 483 -12.03 11.17 4.17
C TYR A 483 -10.86 10.36 4.74
N ALA A 484 -9.63 10.58 4.26
CA ALA A 484 -8.49 9.82 4.69
C ALA A 484 -8.26 9.94 6.19
N ARG A 485 -7.97 8.82 6.83
CA ARG A 485 -7.83 8.75 8.29
C ARG A 485 -6.86 7.63 8.70
N PRO A 486 -6.29 7.69 9.91
CA PRO A 486 -5.53 6.59 10.47
C PRO A 486 -6.35 5.30 10.51
N ASP A 487 -5.69 4.17 10.27
CA ASP A 487 -6.25 2.86 10.55
C ASP A 487 -6.28 2.65 12.06
N ASP A 488 -7.49 2.64 12.60
CA ASP A 488 -7.78 2.91 14.00
C ASP A 488 -8.13 1.60 14.76
N VAL A 489 -7.79 0.45 14.18
CA VAL A 489 -8.04 -0.88 14.76
C VAL A 489 -7.08 -1.11 15.92
N GLN A 490 -7.46 -0.65 17.11
CA GLN A 490 -6.92 -1.20 18.35
C GLN A 490 -7.29 -2.69 18.40
N THR A 491 -6.29 -3.57 18.35
CA THR A 491 -6.47 -4.98 18.68
C THR A 491 -6.85 -5.03 20.16
N PRO A 492 -8.04 -5.52 20.55
CA PRO A 492 -8.28 -5.80 21.95
C PRO A 492 -7.29 -6.89 22.34
N GLN A 493 -6.30 -6.57 23.17
CA GLN A 493 -5.60 -7.59 23.93
C GLN A 493 -6.63 -8.18 24.88
N GLN A 494 -7.23 -9.31 24.52
CA GLN A 494 -7.94 -10.13 25.50
C GLN A 494 -6.88 -10.67 26.45
N GLU A 495 -6.71 -10.01 27.60
CA GLU A 495 -6.17 -10.70 28.76
C GLU A 495 -7.11 -11.88 29.09
N PRO A 496 -6.57 -13.07 29.40
CA PRO A 496 -7.39 -14.21 29.74
C PRO A 496 -8.16 -13.88 31.02
N HIS A 497 -9.45 -13.65 30.88
CA HIS A 497 -10.35 -13.43 32.01
C HIS A 497 -10.48 -14.76 32.77
N ASP A 498 -9.86 -14.80 33.96
CA ASP A 498 -10.04 -15.88 34.93
C ASP A 498 -11.48 -15.84 35.47
N ASP A 499 -12.41 -16.56 34.83
CA ASP A 499 -13.76 -16.73 35.34
C ASP A 499 -13.77 -17.72 36.52
N LYS A 500 -13.49 -17.21 37.72
CA LYS A 500 -13.88 -17.84 38.99
C LYS A 500 -14.49 -16.81 39.95
N ALA A 501 -15.81 -16.62 39.88
CA ALA A 501 -16.63 -16.22 41.02
C ALA A 501 -18.13 -16.46 40.73
N ASN A 502 -18.69 -17.56 41.23
CA ASN A 502 -19.66 -17.58 42.34
C ASN A 502 -21.02 -16.91 42.06
N PHE A 503 -22.00 -17.72 41.66
CA PHE A 503 -23.43 -17.41 41.85
C PHE A 503 -23.98 -18.17 43.09
N PRO A 504 -24.79 -17.53 43.96
CA PRO A 504 -25.31 -18.19 45.16
C PRO A 504 -26.43 -19.19 44.84
N ARG A 505 -26.43 -20.31 45.56
CA ARG A 505 -27.47 -21.34 45.56
C ARG A 505 -28.71 -20.90 46.36
N SER A 506 -29.89 -21.21 45.85
CA SER A 506 -31.08 -21.60 46.62
C SER A 506 -31.90 -22.59 45.77
N SER A 507 -31.77 -23.90 46.03
CA SER A 507 -32.82 -24.80 46.58
C SER A 507 -34.11 -24.83 45.73
N SER A 508 -34.61 -25.96 45.23
CA SER A 508 -34.68 -27.31 45.80
C SER A 508 -35.24 -28.32 44.78
N HIS A 509 -34.70 -29.56 44.80
CA HIS A 509 -35.35 -30.89 44.73
C HIS A 509 -36.70 -31.02 44.00
N GLY A 510 -36.96 -31.98 43.11
CA GLY A 510 -36.26 -33.19 42.67
C GLY A 510 -37.26 -34.15 41.99
N GLY A 511 -36.74 -35.13 41.23
CA GLY A 511 -37.43 -36.40 40.97
C GLY A 511 -37.97 -36.67 39.56
N GLY A 512 -37.43 -37.71 38.92
CA GLY A 512 -38.22 -38.68 38.13
C GLY A 512 -38.15 -38.61 36.60
N THR A 513 -37.36 -39.51 35.98
CA THR A 513 -37.72 -40.24 34.74
C THR A 513 -38.51 -41.51 35.12
N PRO A 514 -39.27 -42.24 34.25
CA PRO A 514 -39.15 -42.36 32.78
C PRO A 514 -40.49 -42.54 31.97
N GLU A 515 -40.40 -42.73 30.64
CA GLU A 515 -41.18 -43.65 29.75
C GLU A 515 -41.59 -43.11 28.36
N LEU A 516 -41.41 -43.96 27.33
CA LEU A 516 -41.90 -43.92 25.91
C LEU A 516 -43.31 -44.61 25.83
N PRO A 517 -44.04 -44.87 24.69
CA PRO A 517 -43.78 -44.69 23.23
C PRO A 517 -45.01 -44.35 22.29
N THR A 518 -44.75 -44.32 20.97
CA THR A 518 -45.55 -44.79 19.76
C THR A 518 -46.61 -43.95 18.99
N ASN A 519 -46.40 -43.98 17.63
CA ASN A 519 -47.32 -44.12 16.47
C ASN A 519 -48.24 -42.92 16.05
N SER A 520 -48.56 -42.65 14.77
CA SER A 520 -48.36 -43.29 13.45
C SER A 520 -48.91 -42.40 12.30
N ASP A 521 -48.42 -42.62 11.06
CA ASP A 521 -49.10 -42.47 9.74
C ASP A 521 -49.54 -41.07 9.20
N SER A 522 -49.58 -40.77 7.89
CA SER A 522 -49.05 -41.32 6.63
C SER A 522 -49.43 -40.36 5.47
N HIS A 523 -48.64 -40.32 4.37
CA HIS A 523 -48.98 -40.06 2.94
C HIS A 523 -49.75 -38.76 2.52
N LYS A 524 -49.50 -38.05 1.41
CA LYS A 524 -49.16 -38.45 0.03
C LYS A 524 -48.92 -37.18 -0.84
N GLU A 525 -47.93 -37.24 -1.75
CA GLU A 525 -47.81 -36.47 -3.01
C GLU A 525 -48.85 -36.98 -4.06
N PRO A 526 -49.14 -36.31 -5.22
CA PRO A 526 -48.15 -36.00 -6.29
C PRO A 526 -48.43 -34.84 -7.33
N THR A 527 -47.32 -34.47 -8.01
CA THR A 527 -47.04 -33.97 -9.39
C THR A 527 -48.10 -33.47 -10.41
N SER A 528 -47.81 -32.27 -11.00
CA SER A 528 -47.77 -31.72 -12.42
C SER A 528 -48.70 -32.26 -13.57
N PRO A 529 -48.75 -31.74 -14.85
CA PRO A 529 -47.97 -30.68 -15.56
C PRO A 529 -48.68 -29.81 -16.69
N VAL A 530 -47.90 -28.92 -17.35
CA VAL A 530 -47.92 -28.40 -18.78
C VAL A 530 -49.09 -27.52 -19.33
N ALA A 531 -48.78 -26.36 -19.99
CA ALA A 531 -49.07 -26.03 -21.41
C ALA A 531 -48.95 -24.52 -21.81
N HIS A 532 -48.74 -24.29 -23.12
CA HIS A 532 -48.34 -23.09 -23.86
C HIS A 532 -49.38 -21.98 -24.15
N GLY A 533 -48.89 -20.72 -24.25
CA GLY A 533 -49.23 -19.67 -25.25
C GLY A 533 -50.63 -19.00 -25.20
N PRO A 534 -50.91 -17.91 -25.97
CA PRO A 534 -50.12 -17.28 -27.05
C PRO A 534 -50.05 -15.72 -27.05
N LYS A 535 -49.40 -15.23 -28.11
CA LYS A 535 -49.16 -13.87 -28.64
C LYS A 535 -50.39 -12.94 -28.80
N LYS A 536 -50.15 -11.63 -28.90
CA LYS A 536 -50.55 -10.71 -30.00
C LYS A 536 -49.86 -9.34 -29.82
N ASP A 537 -49.02 -8.92 -30.76
CA ASP A 537 -49.30 -7.95 -31.86
C ASP A 537 -49.66 -6.57 -31.28
N GLY A 538 -48.95 -5.47 -31.52
CA GLY A 538 -48.20 -5.04 -32.69
C GLY A 538 -48.75 -3.66 -33.08
N ASN A 539 -47.92 -2.62 -33.06
CA ASN A 539 -47.90 -1.57 -34.09
C ASN A 539 -46.81 -0.55 -33.81
N GLU A 540 -45.91 -0.47 -34.78
CA GLU A 540 -45.13 0.70 -35.14
C GLU A 540 -46.06 1.88 -35.44
N VAL A 541 -45.59 3.12 -35.23
CA VAL A 541 -45.53 4.16 -36.25
C VAL A 541 -44.56 5.26 -35.80
N SER A 542 -43.83 5.69 -36.82
CA SER A 542 -42.73 6.61 -37.02
C SER A 542 -42.98 8.09 -36.71
N ASN A 543 -41.88 8.85 -36.85
CA ASN A 543 -41.75 10.30 -37.11
C ASN A 543 -41.72 11.22 -35.87
N SER A 544 -40.97 12.31 -35.82
CA SER A 544 -39.83 12.86 -36.58
C SER A 544 -39.49 14.19 -35.91
N GLU A 545 -38.22 14.61 -36.01
CA GLU A 545 -37.75 16.00 -36.04
C GLU A 545 -37.80 16.90 -34.78
N GLU A 546 -36.60 17.38 -34.46
CA GLU A 546 -36.20 18.76 -34.13
C GLU A 546 -37.04 19.60 -33.16
N SER A 547 -36.43 20.02 -32.04
CA SER A 547 -35.89 21.39 -31.89
C SER A 547 -35.47 21.66 -30.45
N ALA A 548 -34.44 22.50 -30.33
CA ALA A 548 -33.83 22.97 -29.11
C ALA A 548 -34.72 23.97 -28.36
N VAL A 549 -34.77 23.90 -27.02
CA VAL A 549 -34.88 25.09 -26.14
C VAL A 549 -34.28 24.79 -24.77
N ASP A 550 -33.46 25.72 -24.27
CA ASP A 550 -33.13 25.95 -22.87
C ASP A 550 -34.37 25.86 -21.95
N GLU A 551 -34.21 25.35 -20.72
CA GLU A 551 -34.66 26.10 -19.53
C GLU A 551 -34.24 25.46 -18.20
N ASN A 552 -33.93 26.37 -17.26
CA ASN A 552 -33.72 26.18 -15.83
C ASN A 552 -34.75 25.24 -15.19
N VAL A 553 -34.29 24.35 -14.29
CA VAL A 553 -35.17 23.71 -13.31
C VAL A 553 -34.63 23.89 -11.90
N GLN A 554 -35.36 24.72 -11.17
CA GLN A 554 -35.36 24.90 -9.72
C GLN A 554 -35.46 23.57 -8.96
N LEU A 555 -34.72 23.46 -7.86
CA LEU A 555 -34.87 22.43 -6.83
C LEU A 555 -36.21 22.58 -6.10
N PRO A 556 -36.95 21.48 -5.81
CA PRO A 556 -38.12 21.55 -4.95
C PRO A 556 -37.72 21.51 -3.48
N VAL A 557 -38.26 22.48 -2.76
CA VAL A 557 -38.39 22.56 -1.30
C VAL A 557 -39.52 21.61 -0.89
N ASP A 558 -39.34 20.80 0.15
CA ASP A 558 -40.48 20.19 0.82
C ASP A 558 -40.36 20.26 2.34
N SER A 559 -41.51 20.49 2.96
CA SER A 559 -41.72 20.91 4.35
C SER A 559 -42.91 20.14 4.92
N SER A 560 -42.75 19.45 6.05
CA SER A 560 -43.82 19.17 7.05
C SER A 560 -43.24 18.38 8.24
N LEU A 561 -43.23 18.94 9.45
CA LEU A 561 -44.20 18.79 10.57
C LEU A 561 -44.18 17.38 11.20
N ASP A 562 -43.43 17.17 12.30
CA ASP A 562 -43.77 17.34 13.74
C ASP A 562 -44.72 16.28 14.33
N SER A 563 -44.24 15.55 15.35
CA SER A 563 -44.99 15.06 16.53
C SER A 563 -44.05 14.27 17.46
N GLY A 564 -43.75 14.83 18.65
CA GLY A 564 -42.83 14.25 19.63
C GLY A 564 -43.43 13.30 20.67
N ARG A 565 -42.55 12.64 21.45
CA ARG A 565 -42.61 12.51 22.93
C ARG A 565 -41.45 11.68 23.52
N ASN A 566 -40.69 12.35 24.39
CA ASN A 566 -40.03 11.94 25.63
C ASN A 566 -39.46 10.52 25.82
N GLY A 567 -38.14 10.49 26.03
CA GLY A 567 -37.60 10.01 27.32
C GLY A 567 -36.81 8.70 27.28
N ARG A 568 -35.48 8.82 27.27
CA ARG A 568 -34.52 8.12 28.15
C ARG A 568 -33.10 8.63 27.86
N GLU A 569 -32.63 9.49 28.74
CA GLU A 569 -31.20 9.76 28.92
C GLU A 569 -30.57 8.52 29.55
N ASP A 570 -30.01 7.62 28.75
CA ASP A 570 -28.83 6.83 29.11
C ASP A 570 -28.36 6.05 27.87
N ASP A 571 -27.31 6.55 27.23
CA ASP A 571 -26.34 5.81 26.40
C ASP A 571 -25.22 6.77 25.97
N ARG A 572 -24.69 7.52 26.95
CA ARG A 572 -23.44 8.26 26.74
C ARG A 572 -22.31 7.25 26.71
N TYR A 573 -21.52 7.35 25.63
CA TYR A 573 -20.20 6.73 25.41
C TYR A 573 -20.19 5.31 24.85
N GLU A 574 -20.54 5.14 23.57
CA GLU A 574 -19.71 4.39 22.59
C GLU A 574 -20.42 4.27 21.24
N THR A 575 -20.21 5.27 20.38
CA THR A 575 -20.50 5.11 18.95
C THR A 575 -19.45 5.87 18.18
N ARG A 576 -18.43 5.14 17.71
CA ARG A 576 -17.35 5.66 16.88
C ARG A 576 -17.97 6.16 15.56
N PHE A 577 -18.08 7.48 15.48
CA PHE A 577 -19.01 8.25 14.66
C PHE A 577 -18.86 8.06 13.15
N GLN A 578 -19.96 7.76 12.48
CA GLN A 578 -20.01 7.53 11.03
C GLN A 578 -20.06 8.84 10.26
N GLU A 579 -19.02 9.06 9.49
CA GLU A 579 -18.89 10.13 8.51
C GLU A 579 -19.99 10.04 7.44
N TYR A 580 -20.54 11.20 7.08
CA TYR A 580 -21.52 11.46 6.02
C TYR A 580 -20.93 11.20 4.61
N ILE A 581 -20.32 10.04 4.38
CA ILE A 581 -19.98 9.58 3.03
C ILE A 581 -21.30 9.16 2.40
N ARG A 582 -21.74 9.83 1.34
CA ARG A 582 -22.79 9.28 0.48
C ARG A 582 -22.23 8.01 -0.14
N LEU A 583 -22.57 6.87 0.45
CA LEU A 583 -22.12 5.58 0.00
C LEU A 583 -22.78 5.28 -1.36
N ASP A 584 -21.94 5.03 -2.35
CA ASP A 584 -22.30 4.73 -3.74
C ASP A 584 -21.78 3.34 -4.14
N GLU A 585 -21.97 2.95 -5.39
CA GLU A 585 -21.52 1.69 -5.97
C GLU A 585 -20.00 1.46 -5.89
N LYS A 586 -19.20 2.50 -5.67
CA LYS A 586 -17.74 2.42 -5.51
C LYS A 586 -17.30 1.98 -4.12
N HIS A 587 -18.23 1.90 -3.17
CA HIS A 587 -17.95 1.42 -1.81
C HIS A 587 -18.28 -0.06 -1.64
N HIS A 588 -17.52 -0.72 -0.77
CA HIS A 588 -17.68 -2.15 -0.47
C HIS A 588 -19.13 -2.49 -0.06
N PRO A 589 -19.71 -3.61 -0.53
CA PRO A 589 -21.09 -3.97 -0.24
C PRO A 589 -21.42 -4.08 1.25
N SER A 590 -20.53 -4.66 2.08
CA SER A 590 -20.74 -4.70 3.53
C SER A 590 -20.80 -3.31 4.17
N LYS A 591 -20.05 -2.33 3.66
CA LYS A 591 -20.10 -0.96 4.15
C LYS A 591 -21.38 -0.25 3.71
N ARG A 592 -21.86 -0.51 2.49
CA ARG A 592 -23.15 -0.01 1.98
C ARG A 592 -24.33 -0.60 2.75
N LYS A 593 -24.30 -1.91 3.02
CA LYS A 593 -25.33 -2.64 3.79
C LYS A 593 -25.34 -2.23 5.26
N GLU A 594 -24.18 -2.00 5.85
CA GLU A 594 -24.04 -1.59 7.24
C GLU A 594 -23.20 -0.29 7.36
N PRO A 595 -23.79 0.89 7.11
CA PRO A 595 -23.08 2.17 7.17
C PRO A 595 -22.45 2.42 8.55
N LYS A 596 -23.16 2.01 9.61
CA LYS A 596 -22.68 1.18 10.73
C LYS A 596 -21.18 1.02 10.96
N ARG A 597 -20.64 0.16 10.10
CA ARG A 597 -19.39 -0.57 10.31
C ARG A 597 -18.18 0.33 10.21
N LEU A 598 -17.17 0.08 11.03
CA LEU A 598 -15.90 0.79 10.92
C LEU A 598 -15.26 0.54 9.56
N TYR A 599 -14.69 1.60 8.98
CA TYR A 599 -13.95 1.47 7.73
C TYR A 599 -12.65 0.70 7.98
N CYS A 600 -12.32 -0.24 7.10
CA CYS A 600 -11.14 -1.12 7.18
C CYS A 600 -10.42 -1.22 5.82
N HIS A 601 -9.25 -1.86 5.80
CA HIS A 601 -8.42 -2.04 4.59
C HIS A 601 -9.16 -2.71 3.43
N ALA A 602 -10.00 -3.72 3.71
CA ALA A 602 -10.79 -4.41 2.68
C ALA A 602 -11.65 -3.44 1.84
N PHE A 603 -12.11 -2.33 2.43
CA PHE A 603 -12.96 -1.38 1.70
C PHE A 603 -12.17 -0.53 0.70
N ASP A 604 -10.95 -0.12 1.04
CA ASP A 604 -10.04 0.54 0.10
C ASP A 604 -9.61 -0.43 -1.00
N MET A 605 -9.35 -1.70 -0.66
CA MET A 605 -8.99 -2.73 -1.65
C MET A 605 -10.12 -3.01 -2.65
N TYR A 606 -11.37 -2.98 -2.20
CA TYR A 606 -12.50 -3.08 -3.10
C TYR A 606 -12.63 -1.87 -4.03
N ALA A 607 -12.49 -0.65 -3.49
CA ALA A 607 -12.49 0.57 -4.28
C ALA A 607 -11.35 0.59 -5.31
N LEU A 608 -10.17 0.07 -4.94
CA LEU A 608 -9.04 -0.16 -5.84
C LEU A 608 -9.40 -1.18 -6.93
N GLY A 609 -10.10 -2.27 -6.61
CA GLY A 609 -10.61 -3.23 -7.60
C GLY A 609 -11.55 -2.60 -8.63
N ILE A 610 -12.39 -1.66 -8.19
CA ILE A 610 -13.24 -0.88 -9.09
C ILE A 610 -12.39 0.02 -9.99
N ALA A 611 -11.44 0.76 -9.43
CA ALA A 611 -10.56 1.61 -10.24
C ALA A 611 -9.74 0.80 -11.26
N LEU A 612 -9.27 -0.40 -10.89
CA LEU A 612 -8.58 -1.31 -11.82
C LEU A 612 -9.51 -1.80 -12.94
N LEU A 613 -10.78 -2.10 -12.63
CA LEU A 613 -11.77 -2.44 -13.65
C LEU A 613 -12.00 -1.27 -14.61
N GLU A 614 -12.16 -0.04 -14.10
CA GLU A 614 -12.31 1.16 -14.91
C GLU A 614 -11.09 1.44 -15.78
N ILE A 615 -9.86 1.25 -15.27
CA ILE A 615 -8.62 1.37 -16.07
C ILE A 615 -8.60 0.32 -17.18
N GLY A 616 -8.94 -0.93 -16.87
CA GLY A 616 -8.89 -2.03 -17.84
C GLY A 616 -9.90 -1.85 -18.98
N LEU A 617 -11.14 -1.48 -18.63
CA LEU A 617 -12.19 -1.18 -19.61
C LEU A 617 -12.01 0.20 -20.27
N TRP A 618 -11.21 1.08 -19.66
CA TRP A 618 -11.06 2.49 -20.02
C TRP A 618 -12.40 3.25 -20.11
N MET A 619 -13.30 2.97 -19.16
CA MET A 619 -14.61 3.61 -19.06
C MET A 619 -15.13 3.59 -17.62
N PRO A 620 -16.00 4.53 -17.23
CA PRO A 620 -16.59 4.55 -15.88
C PRO A 620 -17.50 3.34 -15.64
N ILE A 621 -17.55 2.82 -14.41
CA ILE A 621 -18.43 1.69 -14.09
C ILE A 621 -19.93 2.00 -14.25
N SER A 622 -20.32 3.28 -14.29
CA SER A 622 -21.70 3.70 -14.59
C SER A 622 -22.20 3.21 -15.94
N HIS A 623 -21.31 2.90 -16.88
CA HIS A 623 -21.65 2.31 -18.18
C HIS A 623 -21.72 0.78 -18.14
N VAL A 624 -21.19 0.16 -17.08
CA VAL A 624 -21.24 -1.29 -16.83
C VAL A 624 -22.52 -1.65 -16.07
N LEU A 625 -22.95 -0.76 -15.17
CA LEU A 625 -24.15 -0.93 -14.37
C LEU A 625 -25.39 -0.44 -15.13
N PRO A 626 -26.57 -1.08 -14.98
CA PRO A 626 -27.80 -0.62 -15.61
C PRO A 626 -28.20 0.77 -15.12
N SER A 627 -28.52 1.67 -16.05
CA SER A 627 -29.04 3.00 -15.74
C SER A 627 -30.28 2.92 -14.84
N GLY A 628 -30.31 3.69 -13.76
CA GLY A 628 -31.51 3.89 -12.93
C GLY A 628 -31.61 3.09 -11.61
N ARG A 629 -30.60 2.30 -11.22
CA ARG A 629 -30.64 1.57 -9.92
C ARG A 629 -30.38 2.42 -8.68
N LEU A 630 -29.87 3.64 -8.83
CA LEU A 630 -29.51 4.55 -7.72
C LEU A 630 -30.71 5.13 -6.95
N TYR A 631 -31.95 4.78 -7.33
CA TYR A 631 -33.18 5.36 -6.76
C TYR A 631 -34.06 4.38 -5.99
N TYR A 632 -33.68 3.10 -5.88
CA TYR A 632 -34.46 2.12 -5.12
C TYR A 632 -33.76 1.81 -3.79
N GLU A 633 -34.47 2.03 -2.68
CA GLU A 633 -34.03 1.74 -1.31
C GLU A 633 -33.68 0.25 -1.09
N ASP A 634 -34.10 -0.63 -2.01
CA ASP A 634 -33.95 -2.08 -1.97
C ASP A 634 -32.77 -2.65 -2.80
N GLU A 635 -31.82 -1.83 -3.30
CA GLU A 635 -30.68 -2.36 -4.06
C GLU A 635 -29.78 -3.23 -3.17
N ASP A 636 -29.67 -4.54 -3.46
CA ASP A 636 -28.70 -5.43 -2.82
C ASP A 636 -27.27 -5.03 -3.23
N PRO A 637 -26.45 -4.46 -2.33
CA PRO A 637 -25.10 -4.03 -2.66
C PRO A 637 -24.20 -5.19 -3.13
N PHE A 638 -24.50 -6.42 -2.68
CA PHE A 638 -23.77 -7.60 -3.09
C PHE A 638 -24.07 -8.02 -4.53
N GLU A 639 -25.26 -7.70 -5.06
CA GLU A 639 -25.54 -7.90 -6.49
C GLU A 639 -24.71 -6.95 -7.34
N THR A 640 -24.53 -5.69 -6.94
CA THR A 640 -23.62 -4.75 -7.61
C THR A 640 -22.21 -5.35 -7.71
N ARG A 641 -21.66 -5.88 -6.60
CA ARG A 641 -20.35 -6.58 -6.59
C ARG A 641 -20.33 -7.77 -7.55
N ARG A 642 -21.36 -8.63 -7.53
CA ARG A 642 -21.46 -9.78 -8.46
C ARG A 642 -21.46 -9.34 -9.92
N MET A 643 -22.17 -8.27 -10.26
CA MET A 643 -22.20 -7.73 -11.62
C MET A 643 -20.83 -7.21 -12.07
N LEU A 644 -20.12 -6.48 -11.20
CA LEU A 644 -18.78 -5.98 -11.47
C LEU A 644 -17.78 -7.13 -11.69
N ILE A 645 -17.82 -8.17 -10.84
CA ILE A 645 -16.97 -9.37 -10.99
C ILE A 645 -17.29 -10.12 -12.29
N ARG A 646 -18.57 -10.26 -12.67
CA ARG A 646 -18.98 -10.86 -13.94
C ARG A 646 -18.46 -10.06 -15.13
N SER A 647 -18.56 -8.73 -15.08
CA SER A 647 -18.03 -7.86 -16.12
C SER A 647 -16.50 -7.97 -16.24
N ALA A 648 -15.79 -7.94 -15.11
CA ALA A 648 -14.34 -8.13 -15.06
C ALA A 648 -13.94 -9.47 -15.69
N SER A 649 -14.56 -10.57 -15.25
CA SER A 649 -14.28 -11.93 -15.73
C SER A 649 -14.61 -12.15 -17.20
N ARG A 650 -15.60 -11.42 -17.75
CA ARG A 650 -16.00 -11.55 -19.15
C ARG A 650 -15.12 -10.74 -20.10
N ASN A 651 -14.78 -9.51 -19.72
CA ASN A 651 -14.19 -8.53 -20.62
C ASN A 651 -12.67 -8.41 -20.49
N LEU A 652 -12.16 -8.36 -19.25
CA LEU A 652 -10.73 -8.11 -19.01
C LEU A 652 -9.78 -9.21 -19.54
N PRO A 653 -10.15 -10.51 -19.66
CA PRO A 653 -9.24 -11.49 -20.25
C PRO A 653 -8.81 -11.14 -21.68
N PHE A 654 -9.73 -10.57 -22.45
CA PHE A 654 -9.48 -10.18 -23.84
C PHE A 654 -8.82 -8.81 -23.96
N LEU A 655 -9.11 -7.89 -23.03
CA LEU A 655 -8.61 -6.51 -23.06
C LEU A 655 -7.25 -6.34 -22.36
N CYS A 656 -7.02 -7.08 -21.28
CA CYS A 656 -5.90 -6.88 -20.36
C CYS A 656 -5.19 -8.19 -19.96
N GLY A 657 -5.67 -9.34 -20.42
CA GLY A 657 -5.09 -10.64 -20.11
C GLY A 657 -5.51 -11.22 -18.76
N ALA A 658 -5.13 -12.49 -18.54
CA ALA A 658 -5.57 -13.27 -17.39
C ALA A 658 -5.03 -12.75 -16.04
N LEU A 659 -3.79 -12.27 -16.00
CA LEU A 659 -3.17 -11.75 -14.77
C LEU A 659 -3.87 -10.49 -14.27
N TYR A 660 -4.08 -9.49 -15.14
CA TYR A 660 -4.79 -8.27 -14.78
C TYR A 660 -6.23 -8.56 -14.32
N THR A 661 -6.90 -9.49 -15.01
CA THR A 661 -8.25 -9.95 -14.64
C THR A 661 -8.25 -10.56 -13.24
N ARG A 662 -7.29 -11.46 -12.95
CA ARG A 662 -7.15 -12.11 -11.64
C ARG A 662 -6.99 -11.07 -10.54
N VAL A 663 -6.07 -10.12 -10.71
CA VAL A 663 -5.83 -9.04 -9.73
C VAL A 663 -7.10 -8.23 -9.48
N THR A 664 -7.77 -7.80 -10.54
CA THR A 664 -9.00 -7.02 -10.44
C THR A 664 -10.10 -7.78 -9.70
N VAL A 665 -10.32 -9.06 -10.06
CA VAL A 665 -11.33 -9.91 -9.40
C VAL A 665 -10.97 -10.18 -7.94
N MET A 666 -9.69 -10.38 -7.62
CA MET A 666 -9.24 -10.56 -6.24
C MET A 666 -9.56 -9.33 -5.38
N CYS A 667 -9.27 -8.12 -5.86
CA CYS A 667 -9.62 -6.89 -5.17
C CYS A 667 -11.14 -6.72 -5.00
N LEU A 668 -11.93 -7.01 -6.05
CA LEU A 668 -13.39 -6.95 -5.99
C LEU A 668 -14.00 -8.04 -5.09
N SER A 669 -13.25 -9.11 -4.80
CA SER A 669 -13.71 -10.25 -4.02
C SER A 669 -13.21 -10.24 -2.57
N VAL A 670 -12.55 -9.16 -2.13
CA VAL A 670 -12.12 -9.03 -0.73
C VAL A 670 -13.35 -8.92 0.17
N ASP A 671 -13.31 -9.60 1.32
CA ASP A 671 -14.32 -9.48 2.36
C ASP A 671 -13.69 -8.90 3.64
N PRO A 672 -14.43 -8.06 4.38
CA PRO A 672 -13.92 -7.46 5.60
C PRO A 672 -13.95 -8.50 6.74
N GLU A 673 -12.77 -8.84 7.22
CA GLU A 673 -12.60 -9.62 8.45
C GLU A 673 -12.07 -8.75 9.58
N ASP A 674 -12.66 -8.91 10.76
CA ASP A 674 -12.29 -8.16 11.97
C ASP A 674 -11.35 -8.97 12.88
N SER A 675 -11.02 -10.21 12.50
CA SER A 675 -10.08 -11.07 13.23
C SER A 675 -8.63 -10.62 13.01
N GLY A 676 -7.75 -10.81 14.00
CA GLY A 676 -6.33 -10.46 13.84
C GLY A 676 -5.65 -11.19 12.66
N THR A 677 -6.02 -12.45 12.42
CA THR A 677 -5.57 -13.24 11.27
C THR A 677 -6.11 -12.69 9.95
N GLY A 678 -7.37 -12.27 9.92
CA GLY A 678 -8.00 -11.68 8.73
C GLY A 678 -7.38 -10.34 8.33
N LEU A 679 -6.93 -9.53 9.30
CA LEU A 679 -6.18 -8.30 9.01
C LEU A 679 -4.81 -8.59 8.39
N GLU A 680 -4.09 -9.62 8.85
CA GLU A 680 -2.83 -10.04 8.25
C GLU A 680 -3.03 -10.55 6.81
N GLU A 681 -4.08 -11.32 6.57
CA GLU A 681 -4.45 -11.80 5.24
C GLU A 681 -4.81 -10.65 4.28
N GLN A 682 -5.53 -9.63 4.75
CA GLN A 682 -5.81 -8.42 3.96
C GLN A 682 -4.53 -7.66 3.61
N ARG A 683 -3.57 -7.55 4.54
CA ARG A 683 -2.26 -6.94 4.27
C ARG A 683 -1.41 -7.77 3.30
N ALA A 684 -1.52 -9.10 3.37
CA ALA A 684 -0.90 -10.00 2.40
C ALA A 684 -1.53 -9.85 1.00
N LEU A 685 -2.85 -9.66 0.91
CA LEU A 685 -3.56 -9.41 -0.34
C LEU A 685 -3.03 -8.17 -1.06
N CYS A 686 -2.87 -7.07 -0.32
CA CYS A 686 -2.23 -5.84 -0.77
C CYS A 686 -0.88 -6.09 -1.47
N THR A 687 0.00 -6.86 -0.84
CA THR A 687 1.31 -7.22 -1.38
C THR A 687 1.19 -8.05 -2.66
N LYS A 688 0.31 -9.05 -2.64
CA LYS A 688 0.08 -9.95 -3.77
C LYS A 688 -0.47 -9.22 -5.00
N VAL A 689 -1.40 -8.29 -4.81
CA VAL A 689 -1.97 -7.44 -5.86
C VAL A 689 -0.88 -6.65 -6.58
N ALA A 690 0.06 -6.06 -5.82
CA ALA A 690 1.19 -5.32 -6.41
C ALA A 690 2.14 -6.22 -7.21
N ILE A 691 2.50 -7.38 -6.64
CA ILE A 691 3.40 -8.35 -7.27
C ILE A 691 2.81 -8.86 -8.59
N ASP A 692 1.53 -9.22 -8.60
CA ASP A 692 0.84 -9.75 -9.78
C ASP A 692 0.67 -8.69 -10.86
N LEU A 693 0.29 -7.47 -10.48
CA LEU A 693 0.10 -6.37 -11.43
C LEU A 693 1.41 -5.94 -12.08
N ALA A 694 2.52 -6.00 -11.34
CA ALA A 694 3.83 -5.70 -11.89
C ALA A 694 4.33 -6.72 -12.92
N GLN A 695 3.71 -7.90 -12.98
CA GLN A 695 3.97 -8.91 -14.02
C GLN A 695 3.14 -8.69 -15.30
N CYS A 696 2.21 -7.74 -15.31
CA CYS A 696 1.44 -7.41 -16.50
C CYS A 696 2.32 -6.68 -17.53
N GLN A 697 2.49 -7.30 -18.70
CA GLN A 697 3.24 -6.79 -19.85
C GLN A 697 2.29 -6.67 -21.05
N ALA A 698 2.47 -5.59 -21.83
CA ALA A 698 1.60 -5.21 -22.94
C ALA A 698 1.84 -6.03 -24.21
#